data_AF-A0A139QB90-F1
#
_entry.id   AF-A0A139QB90-F1
#
_cell.length_a   1.000
_cell.length_b   1.000
_cell.length_c   1.000
_cell.angle_alpha   90.00
_cell.angle_beta   90.00
_cell.angle_gamma   90.00
#
_symmetry.space_group_name_H-M   'P 1'
#
loop_
_entity.id
_entity.type
_entity.pdbx_description
1 polymer ?
#
loop_
_entity_poly.entity_id
_entity_poly.type
_entity_poly.pdbx_seq_one_letter_code
_entity_poly.pdbx_strand_id
1 'polypeptide(L)'
;MIKNKPTYISLFSSAGVGCYGFKLENFECIATNEIVERRLAIQKNNQKCHFETGYISGDIKENDIKQKIYNEIKRWKKMGNDRVDVVVATPPCQGMSVANHKKKSDEINRNSLVNESVEIVKTIKPRFFIFENVAAFWKTGCFSKNGEVIAIGDMIAEELGETYIFEHRILNFKNYGSNSSRPRTLVIGVDKQLVNQIVPSELFPEYVEEKSLFDIIGDMEELDWGQYSQQDFYHSFRTYPEHMRSWIHDVEQGKSAFDNEDDTKKPHKIVDGKLVINQSKNSDKYTRQVYDKVAACIHTRNDQMASQNTVHPTQDRVFSIRELMKLMTIPDQFRWIDKELEELNSLTYDEKRKLSKKEEMNIRQSIGEAVPTVIFQNIAKKINDFLSKVSLSEADVKKLINDKGLDSFEALKSFVLKSRNKFSLSTLSSIIELANSKRQNNSAYFTNKFIIQEILEDLPDFEKSNISIIEPSVGSGNFLPFIFHKYADKQINLTIVDVDKDVLELLKLLYDNTPSNVHINYVHSDYMVFEHDKVDLIIGNPPFTKLNAKESASYKKNNFNDEATNLAEFFLEKAVRSADYISMIMPKNILNTPEYYKTRLFLEEYDVYGIVDFGEKGFKGVLVETINLAIKTIKDKADSVKVRSLTRNITYHQSKKYIFSKDLPYWVIYRNAQFDDVFAKMDFGIFDVFRDRQITNSNSELQLNNNDDIRVLKSRNISDDGKEIVDIPNYDAYISQEKVSQMTTFKYINDNSVYLAPNMSYKPRVMKKPTGVVTNGSLAILIPKKNISLTEQQRSYFSTNEYREFYQIARNYQTRSLNIDKTSSYWFGALKNKRRN
;
A
#
# COMPACT_ATOMS: atom_id res chain seq x y z
N MET A 1 4.67 -11.48 -21.47
CA MET A 1 3.56 -11.85 -22.35
C MET A 1 4.06 -12.66 -23.54
N ILE A 2 3.29 -13.66 -23.93
CA ILE A 2 3.53 -14.52 -25.09
C ILE A 2 2.57 -14.11 -26.20
N LYS A 3 3.08 -13.64 -27.36
CA LYS A 3 2.24 -13.15 -28.47
C LYS A 3 1.14 -12.15 -28.01
N ASN A 4 1.51 -11.19 -27.15
CA ASN A 4 0.60 -10.21 -26.53
C ASN A 4 -0.51 -10.79 -25.62
N LYS A 5 -0.40 -12.06 -25.21
CA LYS A 5 -1.27 -12.63 -24.18
C LYS A 5 -0.56 -12.69 -22.83
N PRO A 6 -1.20 -12.20 -21.75
CA PRO A 6 -0.75 -12.46 -20.40
C PRO A 6 -0.77 -13.94 -20.03
N THR A 7 0.04 -14.31 -19.06
CA THR A 7 0.24 -15.69 -18.61
C THR A 7 0.01 -15.84 -17.12
N TYR A 8 -0.50 -16.98 -16.68
CA TYR A 8 -0.70 -17.22 -15.25
C TYR A 8 -0.35 -18.65 -14.81
N ILE A 9 -0.11 -18.79 -13.51
CA ILE A 9 0.03 -20.06 -12.80
C ILE A 9 -1.02 -20.12 -11.69
N SER A 10 -1.65 -21.27 -11.53
CA SER A 10 -2.70 -21.50 -10.52
C SER A 10 -2.31 -22.61 -9.55
N LEU A 11 -2.10 -22.26 -8.29
CA LEU A 11 -1.71 -23.19 -7.22
C LEU A 11 -2.91 -23.49 -6.32
N PHE A 12 -3.01 -24.73 -5.82
CA PHE A 12 -4.18 -25.20 -5.05
C PHE A 12 -5.50 -25.01 -5.82
N SER A 13 -5.44 -25.31 -7.12
CA SER A 13 -6.39 -24.81 -8.12
C SER A 13 -7.80 -25.42 -8.07
N SER A 14 -8.05 -26.44 -7.25
CA SER A 14 -9.32 -27.16 -7.16
C SER A 14 -9.80 -27.62 -8.55
N ALA A 15 -11.09 -27.49 -8.88
CA ALA A 15 -11.59 -27.77 -10.24
C ALA A 15 -11.34 -26.64 -11.24
N GLY A 16 -10.63 -25.57 -10.83
CA GLY A 16 -10.30 -24.44 -11.68
C GLY A 16 -11.41 -23.40 -11.87
N VAL A 17 -12.51 -23.47 -11.10
CA VAL A 17 -13.68 -22.57 -11.21
C VAL A 17 -13.30 -21.09 -11.09
N GLY A 18 -12.56 -20.71 -10.05
CA GLY A 18 -12.17 -19.31 -9.84
C GLY A 18 -11.26 -18.82 -10.95
N CYS A 19 -10.16 -19.53 -11.19
CA CYS A 19 -9.16 -19.15 -12.19
C CYS A 19 -9.64 -19.32 -13.64
N TYR A 20 -10.81 -19.90 -13.88
CA TYR A 20 -11.47 -19.85 -15.18
C TYR A 20 -11.72 -18.39 -15.63
N GLY A 21 -11.86 -17.46 -14.68
CA GLY A 21 -11.93 -16.02 -14.97
C GLY A 21 -10.72 -15.50 -15.76
N PHE A 22 -9.51 -16.01 -15.51
CA PHE A 22 -8.33 -15.65 -16.30
C PHE A 22 -8.44 -16.13 -17.75
N LYS A 23 -9.04 -17.29 -17.97
CA LYS A 23 -9.29 -17.81 -19.33
C LYS A 23 -10.31 -16.95 -20.08
N LEU A 24 -11.36 -16.48 -19.41
CA LEU A 24 -12.34 -15.55 -19.99
C LEU A 24 -11.69 -14.22 -20.42
N GLU A 25 -10.70 -13.75 -19.66
CA GLU A 25 -9.92 -12.55 -19.97
C GLU A 25 -8.69 -12.82 -20.86
N ASN A 26 -8.68 -13.95 -21.59
CA ASN A 26 -7.67 -14.32 -22.60
C ASN A 26 -6.23 -14.50 -22.07
N PHE A 27 -6.07 -14.91 -20.81
CA PHE A 27 -4.78 -15.34 -20.29
C PHE A 27 -4.46 -16.79 -20.69
N GLU A 28 -3.18 -17.07 -20.88
CA GLU A 28 -2.66 -18.42 -21.10
C GLU A 28 -2.19 -19.04 -19.77
N CYS A 29 -2.70 -20.23 -19.43
CA CYS A 29 -2.27 -20.94 -18.22
C CYS A 29 -0.98 -21.72 -18.49
N ILE A 30 0.10 -21.33 -17.80
CA ILE A 30 1.41 -21.99 -17.88
C ILE A 30 1.35 -23.34 -17.17
N ALA A 31 0.87 -23.33 -15.94
CA ALA A 31 0.79 -24.50 -15.09
C ALA A 31 -0.34 -24.34 -14.07
N THR A 32 -0.96 -25.45 -13.75
CA THR A 32 -1.94 -25.56 -12.68
C THR A 32 -1.59 -26.75 -11.79
N ASN A 33 -1.58 -26.52 -10.48
CA ASN A 33 -1.29 -27.57 -9.50
C ASN A 33 -2.51 -27.83 -8.61
N GLU A 34 -2.85 -29.11 -8.46
CA GLU A 34 -3.94 -29.61 -7.63
C GLU A 34 -3.60 -31.03 -7.19
N ILE A 35 -3.83 -31.37 -5.92
CA ILE A 35 -3.49 -32.70 -5.40
C ILE A 35 -4.54 -33.77 -5.79
N VAL A 36 -5.78 -33.36 -6.07
CA VAL A 36 -6.89 -34.25 -6.40
C VAL A 36 -7.07 -34.39 -7.92
N GLU A 37 -6.63 -35.53 -8.49
CA GLU A 37 -6.66 -35.81 -9.93
C GLU A 37 -8.03 -35.60 -10.59
N ARG A 38 -9.12 -36.06 -9.96
CA ARG A 38 -10.49 -35.89 -10.50
C ARG A 38 -10.94 -34.43 -10.64
N ARG A 39 -10.31 -33.50 -9.91
CA ARG A 39 -10.55 -32.05 -10.05
C ARG A 39 -9.70 -31.47 -11.18
N LEU A 40 -8.48 -31.96 -11.33
CA LEU A 40 -7.61 -31.63 -12.45
C LEU A 40 -8.22 -32.09 -13.79
N ALA A 41 -8.91 -33.23 -13.81
CA ALA A 41 -9.68 -33.70 -14.97
C ALA A 41 -10.76 -32.70 -15.42
N ILE A 42 -11.46 -32.05 -14.48
CA ILE A 42 -12.42 -30.97 -14.82
C ILE A 42 -11.70 -29.80 -15.51
N GLN A 43 -10.51 -29.44 -15.05
CA GLN A 43 -9.72 -28.39 -15.69
C GLN A 43 -9.31 -28.75 -17.13
N LYS A 44 -9.04 -30.04 -17.40
CA LYS A 44 -8.75 -30.56 -18.75
C LYS A 44 -9.97 -30.47 -19.67
N ASN A 45 -11.17 -30.80 -19.18
CA ASN A 45 -12.42 -30.62 -19.94
C ASN A 45 -12.63 -29.16 -20.37
N ASN A 46 -12.11 -28.22 -19.59
CA ASN A 46 -12.15 -26.79 -19.86
C ASN A 46 -10.92 -26.29 -20.64
N GLN A 47 -10.01 -27.15 -21.08
CA GLN A 47 -8.77 -26.80 -21.80
C GLN A 47 -8.04 -25.62 -21.15
N LYS A 48 -7.88 -25.67 -19.83
CA LYS A 48 -7.34 -24.56 -19.05
C LYS A 48 -5.87 -24.28 -19.38
N CYS A 49 -5.03 -25.31 -19.38
CA CYS A 49 -3.63 -25.23 -19.77
C CYS A 49 -3.46 -25.50 -21.26
N HIS A 50 -2.57 -24.75 -21.90
CA HIS A 50 -2.23 -24.95 -23.30
C HIS A 50 -1.50 -26.28 -23.56
N PHE A 51 -0.69 -26.73 -22.60
CA PHE A 51 0.03 -28.00 -22.67
C PHE A 51 -0.47 -28.99 -21.62
N GLU A 52 -0.53 -30.26 -21.99
CA GLU A 52 -0.87 -31.36 -21.06
C GLU A 52 0.10 -31.43 -19.87
N THR A 53 1.38 -31.14 -20.10
CA THR A 53 2.41 -31.08 -19.06
C THR A 53 2.20 -29.95 -18.05
N GLY A 54 1.31 -28.99 -18.36
CA GLY A 54 0.89 -27.94 -17.45
C GLY A 54 -0.17 -28.36 -16.43
N TYR A 55 -0.78 -29.55 -16.55
CA TYR A 55 -1.67 -30.10 -15.52
C TYR A 55 -0.87 -30.94 -14.53
N ILE A 56 -0.55 -30.38 -13.37
CA ILE A 56 0.39 -30.98 -12.43
C ILE A 56 -0.33 -31.49 -11.19
N SER A 57 -0.52 -32.81 -11.13
CA SER A 57 -1.09 -33.51 -9.98
C SER A 57 -0.02 -33.86 -8.96
N GLY A 58 -0.20 -33.45 -7.69
CA GLY A 58 0.70 -33.80 -6.59
C GLY A 58 0.80 -32.75 -5.49
N ASP A 59 1.43 -33.11 -4.37
CA ASP A 59 1.68 -32.21 -3.25
C ASP A 59 2.79 -31.21 -3.62
N ILE A 60 2.46 -29.93 -3.59
CA ILE A 60 3.38 -28.84 -3.94
C ILE A 60 4.61 -28.77 -3.02
N LYS A 61 4.57 -29.40 -1.83
CA LYS A 61 5.74 -29.53 -0.95
C LYS A 61 6.85 -30.37 -1.57
N GLU A 62 6.52 -31.29 -2.46
CA GLU A 62 7.48 -32.18 -3.08
C GLU A 62 8.30 -31.43 -4.15
N ASN A 63 9.62 -31.60 -4.10
CA ASN A 63 10.54 -30.89 -4.99
C ASN A 63 10.31 -31.24 -6.47
N ASP A 64 9.96 -32.49 -6.79
CA ASP A 64 9.68 -32.90 -8.17
C ASP A 64 8.42 -32.21 -8.72
N ILE A 65 7.40 -31.99 -7.89
CA ILE A 65 6.20 -31.22 -8.24
C ILE A 65 6.55 -29.76 -8.56
N LYS A 66 7.36 -29.11 -7.71
CA LYS A 66 7.89 -27.76 -8.00
C LYS A 66 8.71 -27.74 -9.29
N GLN A 67 9.55 -28.75 -9.53
CA GLN A 67 10.34 -28.83 -10.75
C GLN A 67 9.49 -28.97 -12.02
N LYS A 68 8.36 -29.69 -11.97
CA LYS A 68 7.41 -29.74 -13.09
C LYS A 68 6.89 -28.34 -13.43
N ILE A 69 6.53 -27.53 -12.43
CA ILE A 69 6.10 -26.12 -12.61
C ILE A 69 7.24 -25.30 -13.25
N TYR A 70 8.46 -25.41 -12.72
CA TYR A 70 9.62 -24.68 -13.24
C TYR A 70 10.00 -25.09 -14.66
N ASN A 71 9.81 -26.35 -15.02
CA ASN A 71 10.06 -26.84 -16.38
C ASN A 71 9.07 -26.26 -17.39
N GLU A 72 7.80 -26.13 -17.03
CA GLU A 72 6.83 -25.42 -17.86
C GLU A 72 7.22 -23.95 -18.01
N ILE A 73 7.55 -23.24 -16.93
CA ILE A 73 8.02 -21.84 -17.04
C ILE A 73 9.21 -21.70 -18.00
N LYS A 74 10.19 -22.61 -17.93
CA LYS A 74 11.32 -22.65 -18.87
C LYS A 74 10.87 -22.90 -20.31
N ARG A 75 9.90 -23.78 -20.53
CA ARG A 75 9.31 -24.06 -21.86
C ARG A 75 8.65 -22.81 -22.44
N TRP A 76 7.78 -22.16 -21.67
CA TRP A 76 7.13 -20.91 -22.09
C TRP A 76 8.14 -19.79 -22.35
N LYS A 77 9.22 -19.72 -21.56
CA LYS A 77 10.32 -18.78 -21.81
C LYS A 77 11.01 -19.03 -23.15
N LYS A 78 11.26 -20.29 -23.51
CA LYS A 78 11.82 -20.66 -24.83
C LYS A 78 10.89 -20.31 -25.99
N MET A 79 9.57 -20.26 -25.75
CA MET A 79 8.58 -19.84 -26.73
C MET A 79 8.46 -18.31 -26.87
N GLY A 80 9.20 -17.54 -26.06
CA GLY A 80 9.19 -16.08 -26.09
C GLY A 80 8.37 -15.42 -24.99
N ASN A 81 7.88 -16.17 -23.99
CA ASN A 81 7.32 -15.53 -22.80
C ASN A 81 8.46 -14.94 -21.96
N ASP A 82 8.45 -13.64 -21.75
CA ASP A 82 9.51 -12.97 -20.99
C ASP A 82 9.52 -13.34 -19.50
N ARG A 83 8.32 -13.47 -18.91
CA ARG A 83 8.10 -13.63 -17.47
C ARG A 83 6.65 -14.08 -17.21
N VAL A 84 6.42 -14.78 -16.11
CA VAL A 84 5.06 -15.10 -15.62
C VAL A 84 4.37 -13.80 -15.21
N ASP A 85 3.18 -13.54 -15.75
CA ASP A 85 2.44 -12.32 -15.40
C ASP A 85 1.78 -12.46 -14.03
N VAL A 86 1.06 -13.55 -13.77
CA VAL A 86 0.29 -13.72 -12.52
C VAL A 86 0.53 -15.09 -11.88
N VAL A 87 0.72 -15.11 -10.56
CA VAL A 87 0.52 -16.32 -9.74
C VAL A 87 -0.75 -16.15 -8.91
N VAL A 88 -1.70 -17.06 -9.05
CA VAL A 88 -2.88 -17.14 -8.18
C VAL A 88 -2.77 -18.37 -7.29
N ALA A 89 -3.00 -18.21 -5.99
CA ALA A 89 -2.97 -19.33 -5.05
C ALA A 89 -4.11 -19.26 -4.03
N THR A 90 -4.71 -20.41 -3.76
CA THR A 90 -5.78 -20.60 -2.76
C THR A 90 -5.37 -21.67 -1.75
N PRO A 91 -4.25 -21.47 -1.02
CA PRO A 91 -3.73 -22.49 -0.11
C PRO A 91 -4.77 -22.80 0.98
N PRO A 92 -4.96 -24.08 1.34
CA PRO A 92 -5.98 -24.43 2.31
C PRO A 92 -5.58 -23.89 3.69
N CYS A 93 -6.47 -23.11 4.31
CA CYS A 93 -6.30 -22.58 5.66
C CYS A 93 -7.51 -22.95 6.52
N GLN A 94 -7.26 -23.29 7.78
CA GLN A 94 -8.31 -23.40 8.79
C GLN A 94 -8.24 -22.12 9.63
N GLY A 95 -9.27 -21.27 9.49
CA GLY A 95 -9.33 -19.99 10.21
C GLY A 95 -9.22 -20.21 11.71
N MET A 96 -8.15 -19.70 12.31
CA MET A 96 -7.89 -19.81 13.74
C MET A 96 -7.92 -18.40 14.34
N SER A 97 -8.73 -18.18 15.36
CA SER A 97 -8.60 -16.96 16.18
C SER A 97 -7.30 -17.03 16.98
N VAL A 98 -6.52 -15.94 17.00
CA VAL A 98 -5.28 -15.78 17.80
C VAL A 98 -5.51 -16.07 19.31
N ALA A 99 -6.76 -15.97 19.78
CA ALA A 99 -7.13 -16.08 21.20
C ALA A 99 -7.28 -17.51 21.78
N ASN A 100 -7.27 -18.59 20.97
CA ASN A 100 -7.48 -19.95 21.49
C ASN A 100 -6.18 -20.76 21.57
N HIS A 101 -5.62 -20.83 22.79
CA HIS A 101 -4.38 -21.50 23.16
C HIS A 101 -4.39 -23.05 23.08
N LYS A 102 -5.44 -23.72 22.59
CA LYS A 102 -5.45 -25.19 22.45
C LYS A 102 -5.07 -25.60 21.02
N LYS A 103 -3.78 -25.50 20.74
CA LYS A 103 -3.13 -25.75 19.44
C LYS A 103 -3.11 -27.25 19.11
N LYS A 104 -3.65 -27.64 17.95
CA LYS A 104 -3.26 -28.91 17.29
C LYS A 104 -2.18 -28.60 16.26
N SER A 105 -1.05 -29.30 16.32
CA SER A 105 0.08 -29.17 15.38
C SER A 105 -0.36 -29.25 13.91
N ASP A 106 -1.37 -30.07 13.63
CA ASP A 106 -1.83 -30.38 12.27
C ASP A 106 -2.51 -29.18 11.60
N GLU A 107 -3.19 -28.32 12.37
CA GLU A 107 -3.85 -27.12 11.84
C GLU A 107 -2.82 -26.06 11.42
N ILE A 108 -1.78 -25.86 12.24
CA ILE A 108 -0.67 -24.94 11.93
C ILE A 108 0.12 -25.48 10.71
N ASN A 109 0.37 -26.79 10.66
CA ASN A 109 1.02 -27.43 9.51
C ASN A 109 0.24 -27.24 8.20
N ARG A 110 -1.09 -27.27 8.26
CA ARG A 110 -1.95 -27.01 7.10
C ARG A 110 -1.87 -25.54 6.68
N ASN A 111 -1.93 -24.62 7.64
CA ASN A 111 -1.79 -23.18 7.38
C ASN A 111 -0.44 -22.82 6.77
N SER A 112 0.63 -23.57 7.07
CA SER A 112 1.97 -23.38 6.49
C SER A 112 2.07 -23.72 4.99
N LEU A 113 1.03 -24.28 4.34
CA LEU A 113 1.04 -24.48 2.88
C LEU A 113 1.13 -23.19 2.07
N VAL A 114 0.80 -22.04 2.69
CA VAL A 114 1.06 -20.72 2.10
C VAL A 114 2.54 -20.46 1.85
N ASN A 115 3.46 -21.07 2.63
CA ASN A 115 4.90 -20.95 2.43
C ASN A 115 5.33 -21.45 1.05
N GLU A 116 4.69 -22.50 0.54
CA GLU A 116 4.97 -23.06 -0.79
C GLU A 116 4.60 -22.07 -1.90
N SER A 117 3.47 -21.36 -1.73
CA SER A 117 3.06 -20.31 -2.67
C SER A 117 4.03 -19.13 -2.63
N VAL A 118 4.43 -18.70 -1.43
CA VAL A 118 5.39 -17.62 -1.21
C VAL A 118 6.76 -17.96 -1.79
N GLU A 119 7.24 -19.20 -1.60
CA GLU A 119 8.51 -19.67 -2.17
C GLU A 119 8.50 -19.62 -3.69
N ILE A 120 7.41 -20.07 -4.33
CA ILE A 120 7.27 -20.00 -5.80
C ILE A 120 7.26 -18.55 -6.26
N VAL A 121 6.48 -17.66 -5.63
CA VAL A 121 6.45 -16.22 -5.95
C VAL A 121 7.84 -15.60 -5.78
N LYS A 122 8.56 -15.92 -4.71
CA LYS A 122 9.92 -15.42 -4.44
C LYS A 122 10.93 -15.90 -5.49
N THR A 123 10.79 -17.16 -5.93
CA THR A 123 11.71 -17.81 -6.87
C THR A 123 11.51 -17.34 -8.31
N ILE A 124 10.27 -17.40 -8.80
CA ILE A 124 9.99 -17.11 -10.22
C ILE A 124 9.78 -15.61 -10.46
N LYS A 125 9.47 -14.88 -9.38
CA LYS A 125 9.13 -13.47 -9.38
C LYS A 125 8.07 -13.16 -10.45
N PRO A 126 6.77 -13.46 -10.28
CA PRO A 126 5.75 -13.00 -11.25
C PRO A 126 5.57 -11.47 -11.23
N ARG A 127 4.91 -10.87 -12.22
CA ARG A 127 4.58 -9.42 -12.16
C ARG A 127 3.58 -9.12 -11.04
N PHE A 128 2.63 -10.03 -10.87
CA PHE A 128 1.56 -9.97 -9.88
C PHE A 128 1.43 -11.29 -9.13
N PHE A 129 1.02 -11.23 -7.87
CA PHE A 129 0.51 -12.40 -7.15
C PHE A 129 -0.85 -12.09 -6.53
N ILE A 130 -1.70 -13.12 -6.42
CA ILE A 130 -3.02 -13.03 -5.82
C ILE A 130 -3.18 -14.23 -4.88
N PHE A 131 -3.34 -13.96 -3.60
CA PHE A 131 -3.73 -14.98 -2.62
C PHE A 131 -5.17 -14.73 -2.19
N GLU A 132 -6.00 -15.76 -2.28
CA GLU A 132 -7.36 -15.74 -1.75
C GLU A 132 -7.48 -16.75 -0.61
N ASN A 133 -8.16 -16.35 0.46
CA ASN A 133 -8.41 -17.25 1.59
C ASN A 133 -9.54 -16.76 2.52
N VAL A 134 -9.85 -17.54 3.56
CA VAL A 134 -10.82 -17.20 4.61
C VAL A 134 -10.53 -15.86 5.30
N ALA A 135 -11.56 -15.16 5.80
CA ALA A 135 -11.43 -13.82 6.39
C ALA A 135 -10.38 -13.69 7.52
N ALA A 136 -10.15 -14.76 8.29
CA ALA A 136 -9.16 -14.76 9.37
C ALA A 136 -7.69 -14.88 8.89
N PHE A 137 -7.46 -15.19 7.61
CA PHE A 137 -6.18 -15.60 7.04
C PHE A 137 -4.99 -14.74 7.44
N TRP A 138 -5.11 -13.41 7.35
CA TRP A 138 -4.00 -12.49 7.59
C TRP A 138 -3.39 -12.62 8.99
N LYS A 139 -4.24 -12.91 9.99
CA LYS A 139 -3.86 -13.02 11.41
C LYS A 139 -3.68 -14.48 11.86
N THR A 140 -3.97 -15.45 10.99
CA THR A 140 -3.81 -16.88 11.30
C THR A 140 -2.32 -17.21 11.46
N GLY A 141 -1.98 -18.05 12.45
CA GLY A 141 -0.61 -18.51 12.67
C GLY A 141 -0.15 -19.60 11.68
N CYS A 142 1.08 -19.50 11.20
CA CYS A 142 1.80 -20.51 10.42
C CYS A 142 3.22 -20.71 10.96
N PHE A 143 3.88 -21.78 10.54
CA PHE A 143 5.32 -21.95 10.79
C PHE A 143 6.12 -21.09 9.81
N SER A 144 7.03 -20.27 10.32
CA SER A 144 8.09 -19.63 9.53
C SER A 144 9.09 -20.68 9.04
N LYS A 145 9.99 -20.31 8.14
CA LYS A 145 11.09 -21.21 7.71
C LYS A 145 12.02 -21.62 8.85
N ASN A 146 12.07 -20.82 9.92
CA ASN A 146 12.87 -21.09 11.11
C ASN A 146 12.10 -21.94 12.15
N GLY A 147 10.86 -22.35 11.85
CA GLY A 147 10.02 -23.16 12.73
C GLY A 147 9.25 -22.38 13.80
N GLU A 148 9.33 -21.05 13.79
CA GLU A 148 8.60 -20.19 14.72
C GLU A 148 7.15 -19.99 14.27
N VAL A 149 6.22 -19.82 15.22
CA VAL A 149 4.83 -19.53 14.88
C VAL A 149 4.64 -18.01 14.76
N ILE A 150 4.41 -17.55 13.54
CA ILE A 150 4.15 -16.14 13.21
C ILE A 150 2.82 -16.00 12.48
N ALA A 151 2.26 -14.79 12.39
CA ALA A 151 1.07 -14.59 11.56
C ALA A 151 1.43 -14.71 10.07
N ILE A 152 0.52 -15.25 9.26
CA ILE A 152 0.74 -15.39 7.81
C ILE A 152 1.04 -14.04 7.16
N GLY A 153 0.37 -12.96 7.59
CA GLY A 153 0.65 -11.61 7.10
C GLY A 153 2.10 -11.17 7.34
N ASP A 154 2.63 -11.46 8.54
CA ASP A 154 4.02 -11.15 8.89
C ASP A 154 5.00 -11.99 8.05
N MET A 155 4.70 -13.28 7.85
CA MET A 155 5.50 -14.15 7.00
C MET A 155 5.56 -13.67 5.55
N ILE A 156 4.41 -13.28 4.97
CA ILE A 156 4.35 -12.71 3.61
C ILE A 156 5.17 -11.42 3.54
N ALA A 157 5.07 -10.56 4.54
CA ALA A 157 5.81 -9.31 4.61
C ALA A 157 7.33 -9.54 4.69
N GLU A 158 7.79 -10.48 5.51
CA GLU A 158 9.19 -10.85 5.65
C GLU A 158 9.76 -11.43 4.35
N GLU A 159 9.02 -12.33 3.69
CA GLU A 159 9.53 -13.08 2.54
C GLU A 159 9.40 -12.35 1.21
N LEU A 160 8.36 -11.54 1.04
CA LEU A 160 8.02 -10.86 -0.23
C LEU A 160 8.12 -9.34 -0.17
N GLY A 161 8.09 -8.72 1.02
CA GLY A 161 8.02 -7.27 1.20
C GLY A 161 9.23 -6.51 0.67
N GLU A 162 10.39 -7.16 0.46
CA GLU A 162 11.53 -6.54 -0.23
C GLU A 162 11.28 -6.37 -1.73
N THR A 163 10.61 -7.33 -2.37
CA THR A 163 10.44 -7.43 -3.83
C THR A 163 9.09 -6.90 -4.32
N TYR A 164 8.06 -7.00 -3.49
CA TYR A 164 6.69 -6.62 -3.83
C TYR A 164 6.19 -5.53 -2.90
N ILE A 165 5.31 -4.67 -3.43
CA ILE A 165 4.29 -4.03 -2.60
C ILE A 165 3.03 -4.88 -2.69
N PHE A 166 2.30 -4.99 -1.60
CA PHE A 166 1.05 -5.74 -1.58
C PHE A 166 0.07 -5.10 -0.62
N GLU A 167 -1.20 -5.38 -0.87
CA GLU A 167 -2.30 -4.93 -0.03
C GLU A 167 -3.20 -6.12 0.25
N HIS A 168 -3.78 -6.15 1.45
CA HIS A 168 -4.77 -7.15 1.82
C HIS A 168 -6.09 -6.46 2.19
N ARG A 169 -7.21 -7.05 1.76
CA ARG A 169 -8.56 -6.60 2.15
C ARG A 169 -9.42 -7.79 2.53
N ILE A 170 -10.21 -7.63 3.59
CA ILE A 170 -11.30 -8.56 3.91
C ILE A 170 -12.53 -8.04 3.19
N LEU A 171 -12.97 -8.77 2.15
CA LEU A 171 -14.10 -8.41 1.31
C LEU A 171 -15.22 -9.44 1.48
N ASN A 172 -16.47 -9.01 1.45
CA ASN A 172 -17.58 -9.94 1.21
C ASN A 172 -17.90 -9.95 -0.28
N PHE A 173 -17.60 -11.07 -0.96
CA PHE A 173 -17.71 -11.14 -2.42
C PHE A 173 -19.10 -10.84 -2.99
N LYS A 174 -20.18 -10.90 -2.19
CA LYS A 174 -21.52 -10.44 -2.61
C LYS A 174 -21.54 -8.99 -3.07
N ASN A 175 -20.65 -8.17 -2.54
CA ASN A 175 -20.50 -6.75 -2.88
C ASN A 175 -19.46 -6.50 -3.97
N TYR A 176 -18.96 -7.56 -4.62
CA TYR A 176 -17.88 -7.50 -5.62
C TYR A 176 -18.17 -8.40 -6.84
N GLY A 177 -19.46 -8.68 -7.08
CA GLY A 177 -19.96 -9.41 -8.24
C GLY A 177 -20.47 -10.83 -7.95
N SER A 178 -20.15 -11.44 -6.80
CA SER A 178 -20.67 -12.77 -6.44
C SER A 178 -22.16 -12.69 -6.10
N ASN A 179 -22.90 -13.75 -6.38
CA ASN A 179 -24.33 -13.85 -6.06
C ASN A 179 -24.58 -14.49 -4.68
N SER A 180 -23.53 -14.69 -3.89
CA SER A 180 -23.60 -15.29 -2.55
C SER A 180 -22.64 -14.59 -1.58
N SER A 181 -23.07 -14.50 -0.31
CA SER A 181 -22.27 -13.96 0.80
C SER A 181 -21.07 -14.86 1.05
N ARG A 182 -19.87 -14.32 0.90
CA ARG A 182 -18.61 -15.06 1.07
C ARG A 182 -17.50 -14.10 1.55
N PRO A 183 -17.35 -13.90 2.86
CA PRO A 183 -16.27 -13.08 3.42
C PRO A 183 -14.92 -13.79 3.23
N ARG A 184 -13.99 -13.11 2.57
CA ARG A 184 -12.67 -13.62 2.19
C ARG A 184 -11.62 -12.54 2.28
N THR A 185 -10.40 -12.94 2.60
CA THR A 185 -9.22 -12.11 2.49
C THR A 185 -8.62 -12.28 1.10
N LEU A 186 -8.48 -11.18 0.38
CA LEU A 186 -7.69 -11.09 -0.85
C LEU A 186 -6.40 -10.36 -0.54
N VAL A 187 -5.27 -10.94 -0.93
CA VAL A 187 -3.95 -10.29 -0.92
C VAL A 187 -3.49 -10.17 -2.36
N ILE A 188 -3.27 -8.94 -2.82
CA ILE A 188 -2.78 -8.66 -4.17
C ILE A 188 -1.41 -8.01 -4.04
N GLY A 189 -0.43 -8.56 -4.74
CA GLY A 189 0.93 -8.01 -4.80
C GLY A 189 1.34 -7.60 -6.20
N VAL A 190 2.09 -6.50 -6.27
CA VAL A 190 2.68 -5.92 -7.48
C VAL A 190 4.19 -5.84 -7.27
N ASP A 191 4.96 -6.31 -8.25
CA ASP A 191 6.42 -6.17 -8.22
C ASP A 191 6.79 -4.67 -8.08
N LYS A 192 7.71 -4.35 -7.17
CA LYS A 192 8.20 -2.97 -6.95
C LYS A 192 8.78 -2.33 -8.21
N GLN A 193 9.21 -3.09 -9.20
CA GLN A 193 9.61 -2.56 -10.51
C GLN A 193 8.46 -1.87 -11.26
N LEU A 194 7.21 -2.22 -10.93
CA LEU A 194 5.99 -1.71 -11.57
C LEU A 194 5.26 -0.65 -10.73
N VAL A 195 5.73 -0.35 -9.51
CA VAL A 195 4.99 0.49 -8.54
C VAL A 195 4.66 1.90 -9.02
N ASN A 196 5.49 2.47 -9.91
CA ASN A 196 5.23 3.80 -10.47
C ASN A 196 4.15 3.77 -11.56
N GLN A 197 3.80 2.58 -12.04
CA GLN A 197 2.87 2.37 -13.15
C GLN A 197 1.51 1.89 -12.64
N ILE A 198 1.52 0.92 -11.72
CA ILE A 198 0.34 0.29 -11.13
C ILE A 198 0.60 -0.08 -9.66
N VAL A 199 -0.45 -0.03 -8.85
CA VAL A 199 -0.42 -0.43 -7.43
C VAL A 199 -1.48 -1.51 -7.13
N PRO A 200 -1.35 -2.27 -6.04
CA PRO A 200 -2.32 -3.30 -5.64
C PRO A 200 -3.75 -2.81 -5.51
N SER A 201 -3.97 -1.60 -4.96
CA SER A 201 -5.30 -1.03 -4.74
C SER A 201 -6.12 -0.93 -6.04
N GLU A 202 -5.46 -0.61 -7.16
CA GLU A 202 -6.08 -0.52 -8.49
C GLU A 202 -6.58 -1.88 -9.02
N LEU A 203 -6.10 -3.01 -8.48
CA LEU A 203 -6.39 -4.35 -8.97
C LEU A 203 -7.55 -5.05 -8.25
N PHE A 204 -8.01 -4.52 -7.10
CA PHE A 204 -9.14 -5.11 -6.40
C PHE A 204 -10.43 -5.00 -7.22
N PRO A 205 -11.36 -5.97 -7.11
CA PRO A 205 -12.69 -5.86 -7.70
C PRO A 205 -13.43 -4.60 -7.23
N GLU A 206 -14.30 -4.07 -8.08
CA GLU A 206 -15.10 -2.88 -7.77
C GLU A 206 -16.33 -3.24 -6.93
N TYR A 207 -16.74 -2.29 -6.08
CA TYR A 207 -17.94 -2.45 -5.27
C TYR A 207 -19.18 -2.44 -6.17
N VAL A 208 -20.09 -3.37 -5.94
CA VAL A 208 -21.41 -3.44 -6.57
C VAL A 208 -22.47 -3.74 -5.52
N GLU A 209 -23.69 -3.26 -5.74
CA GLU A 209 -24.82 -3.62 -4.90
C GLU A 209 -25.13 -5.12 -5.00
N GLU A 210 -25.53 -5.70 -3.87
CA GLU A 210 -25.84 -7.11 -3.76
C GLU A 210 -27.22 -7.44 -4.34
N LYS A 211 -27.34 -8.62 -4.96
CA LYS A 211 -28.60 -9.12 -5.54
C LYS A 211 -29.33 -10.02 -4.56
N SER A 212 -30.66 -9.99 -4.59
CA SER A 212 -31.48 -10.93 -3.81
C SER A 212 -31.37 -12.34 -4.41
N LEU A 213 -31.68 -13.37 -3.62
CA LEU A 213 -31.72 -14.75 -4.12
C LEU A 213 -32.77 -14.90 -5.24
N PHE A 214 -33.89 -14.18 -5.14
CA PHE A 214 -34.92 -14.16 -6.17
C PHE A 214 -34.39 -13.65 -7.51
N ASP A 215 -33.59 -12.58 -7.52
CA ASP A 215 -33.00 -12.02 -8.75
C ASP A 215 -32.10 -13.02 -9.50
N ILE A 216 -31.64 -14.08 -8.83
CA ILE A 216 -30.67 -15.04 -9.37
C ILE A 216 -31.32 -16.34 -9.82
N ILE A 217 -32.29 -16.85 -9.05
CA ILE A 217 -32.90 -18.17 -9.28
C ILE A 217 -34.43 -18.16 -9.27
N GLY A 218 -35.08 -17.02 -9.04
CA GLY A 218 -36.54 -16.94 -8.87
C GLY A 218 -37.35 -17.22 -10.13
N ASP A 219 -36.72 -17.09 -11.30
CA ASP A 219 -37.30 -17.35 -12.63
C ASP A 219 -36.97 -18.75 -13.18
N MET A 220 -36.28 -19.60 -12.41
CA MET A 220 -35.90 -20.95 -12.84
C MET A 220 -37.08 -21.92 -12.80
N GLU A 221 -37.01 -22.95 -13.65
CA GLU A 221 -37.98 -24.06 -13.69
C GLU A 221 -38.14 -24.70 -12.30
N GLU A 222 -39.37 -25.04 -11.92
CA GLU A 222 -39.58 -25.86 -10.73
C GLU A 222 -39.25 -27.33 -11.03
N LEU A 223 -38.65 -28.03 -10.06
CA LEU A 223 -38.28 -29.43 -10.23
C LEU A 223 -39.11 -30.32 -9.31
N ASP A 224 -39.80 -31.29 -9.91
CA ASP A 224 -40.39 -32.42 -9.21
C ASP A 224 -39.32 -33.28 -8.52
N TRP A 225 -39.75 -34.13 -7.58
CA TRP A 225 -38.84 -34.96 -6.80
C TRP A 225 -38.01 -35.92 -7.67
N GLY A 226 -36.70 -35.65 -7.76
CA GLY A 226 -35.77 -36.42 -8.59
C GLY A 226 -35.78 -36.06 -10.08
N GLN A 227 -36.50 -35.00 -10.48
CA GLN A 227 -36.52 -34.53 -11.85
C GLN A 227 -35.15 -33.99 -12.28
N TYR A 228 -34.82 -34.27 -13.54
CA TYR A 228 -33.82 -33.56 -14.29
C TYR A 228 -34.54 -32.62 -15.24
N SER A 229 -34.14 -31.34 -15.30
CA SER A 229 -34.64 -30.44 -16.34
C SER A 229 -34.38 -31.03 -17.73
N GLN A 230 -35.32 -30.79 -18.65
CA GLN A 230 -35.19 -31.23 -20.03
C GLN A 230 -34.14 -30.40 -20.77
N GLN A 231 -33.98 -29.12 -20.41
CA GLN A 231 -33.11 -28.17 -21.08
C GLN A 231 -31.77 -27.97 -20.35
N ASP A 232 -31.62 -28.45 -19.12
CA ASP A 232 -30.37 -28.31 -18.36
C ASP A 232 -30.11 -29.48 -17.41
N PHE A 233 -29.21 -30.38 -17.81
CA PHE A 233 -28.75 -31.51 -16.99
C PHE A 233 -28.29 -31.10 -15.58
N TYR A 234 -27.65 -29.93 -15.45
CA TYR A 234 -27.16 -29.43 -14.16
C TYR A 234 -28.28 -28.80 -13.32
N HIS A 235 -29.44 -28.51 -13.90
CA HIS A 235 -30.65 -28.21 -13.14
C HIS A 235 -31.30 -29.51 -12.66
N SER A 236 -30.59 -30.14 -11.73
CA SER A 236 -30.94 -31.36 -11.01
C SER A 236 -30.35 -31.32 -9.60
N PHE A 237 -30.94 -32.07 -8.67
CA PHE A 237 -30.58 -32.05 -7.26
C PHE A 237 -30.46 -33.45 -6.65
N ARG A 238 -29.82 -33.53 -5.48
CA ARG A 238 -29.68 -34.78 -4.75
C ARG A 238 -31.01 -35.21 -4.14
N THR A 239 -31.48 -36.40 -4.48
CA THR A 239 -32.64 -37.02 -3.82
C THR A 239 -32.26 -37.63 -2.46
N TYR A 240 -33.23 -37.67 -1.56
CA TYR A 240 -33.14 -38.30 -0.23
C TYR A 240 -34.23 -39.38 -0.08
N PRO A 241 -34.26 -40.16 1.01
CA PRO A 241 -35.46 -40.92 1.35
C PRO A 241 -36.69 -40.02 1.34
N GLU A 242 -37.74 -40.43 0.64
CA GLU A 242 -38.89 -39.57 0.33
C GLU A 242 -39.64 -39.07 1.57
N HIS A 243 -39.66 -39.87 2.64
CA HIS A 243 -40.23 -39.45 3.93
C HIS A 243 -39.55 -38.20 4.52
N MET A 244 -38.31 -37.88 4.14
CA MET A 244 -37.63 -36.67 4.64
C MET A 244 -38.20 -35.38 4.03
N ARG A 245 -38.98 -35.47 2.94
CA ARG A 245 -39.63 -34.30 2.33
C ARG A 245 -40.63 -33.65 3.28
N SER A 246 -41.37 -34.46 4.04
CA SER A 246 -42.33 -33.96 5.03
C SER A 246 -41.67 -33.11 6.11
N TRP A 247 -40.36 -33.24 6.31
CA TRP A 247 -39.65 -32.42 7.30
C TRP A 247 -39.57 -30.95 6.89
N ILE A 248 -39.49 -30.68 5.58
CA ILE A 248 -39.31 -29.33 5.05
C ILE A 248 -40.53 -28.81 4.30
N HIS A 249 -41.50 -29.67 3.95
CA HIS A 249 -42.66 -29.32 3.14
C HIS A 249 -43.40 -28.07 3.63
N ASP A 250 -43.85 -28.10 4.88
CA ASP A 250 -44.64 -27.03 5.51
C ASP A 250 -43.78 -25.92 6.15
N VAL A 251 -42.45 -26.00 6.01
CA VAL A 251 -41.54 -25.03 6.62
C VAL A 251 -41.55 -23.74 5.80
N GLU A 252 -41.79 -22.61 6.45
CA GLU A 252 -41.74 -21.30 5.81
C GLU A 252 -40.31 -20.82 5.55
N GLN A 253 -40.14 -19.84 4.66
CA GLN A 253 -38.84 -19.21 4.41
C GLN A 253 -38.22 -18.66 5.71
N GLY A 254 -36.95 -18.99 5.96
CA GLY A 254 -36.23 -18.58 7.17
C GLY A 254 -36.56 -19.38 8.43
N LYS A 255 -37.48 -20.37 8.37
CA LYS A 255 -37.77 -21.31 9.46
C LYS A 255 -37.03 -22.63 9.26
N SER A 256 -36.81 -23.35 10.36
CA SER A 256 -36.17 -24.66 10.37
C SER A 256 -37.21 -25.78 10.47
N ALA A 257 -36.92 -26.94 9.89
CA ALA A 257 -37.70 -28.17 10.11
C ALA A 257 -37.79 -28.59 11.59
N PHE A 258 -36.91 -28.08 12.47
CA PHE A 258 -37.02 -28.29 13.91
C PHE A 258 -38.13 -27.47 14.57
N ASP A 259 -38.65 -26.44 13.90
CA ASP A 259 -39.70 -25.55 14.39
C ASP A 259 -41.11 -26.13 14.17
N ASN A 260 -41.23 -27.27 13.48
CA ASN A 260 -42.51 -27.96 13.29
C ASN A 260 -43.17 -28.31 14.64
N GLU A 261 -44.48 -28.17 14.78
CA GLU A 261 -45.19 -28.58 16.00
C GLU A 261 -45.25 -30.11 16.13
N ASP A 262 -45.46 -30.80 15.00
CA ASP A 262 -45.51 -32.25 14.90
C ASP A 262 -44.10 -32.86 14.90
N ASP A 263 -43.80 -33.66 15.93
CA ASP A 263 -42.52 -34.38 16.06
C ASP A 263 -42.24 -35.35 14.90
N THR A 264 -43.27 -35.86 14.22
CA THR A 264 -43.10 -36.72 13.04
C THR A 264 -42.61 -35.95 11.81
N LYS A 265 -42.79 -34.63 11.80
CA LYS A 265 -42.27 -33.70 10.79
C LYS A 265 -40.94 -33.07 11.19
N LYS A 266 -40.37 -33.40 12.35
CA LYS A 266 -39.01 -32.97 12.69
C LYS A 266 -37.98 -33.94 12.08
N PRO A 267 -36.76 -33.48 11.75
CA PRO A 267 -35.68 -34.38 11.37
C PRO A 267 -35.41 -35.42 12.46
N HIS A 268 -35.68 -36.70 12.17
CA HIS A 268 -35.63 -37.77 13.17
C HIS A 268 -34.99 -39.06 12.62
N LYS A 269 -34.79 -40.03 13.52
CA LYS A 269 -34.42 -41.41 13.21
C LYS A 269 -35.33 -42.37 13.98
N ILE A 270 -35.54 -43.55 13.43
CA ILE A 270 -36.22 -44.64 14.14
C ILE A 270 -35.13 -45.53 14.75
N VAL A 271 -35.09 -45.62 16.08
CA VAL A 271 -34.17 -46.49 16.83
C VAL A 271 -35.03 -47.40 17.71
N ASP A 272 -34.92 -48.71 17.52
CA ASP A 272 -35.72 -49.73 18.23
C ASP A 272 -37.24 -49.48 18.19
N GLY A 273 -37.74 -49.05 17.01
CA GLY A 273 -39.15 -48.73 16.79
C GLY A 273 -39.64 -47.42 17.43
N LYS A 274 -38.74 -46.65 18.07
CA LYS A 274 -39.05 -45.35 18.66
C LYS A 274 -38.52 -44.19 17.81
N LEU A 275 -39.31 -43.13 17.72
CA LEU A 275 -38.91 -41.88 17.06
C LEU A 275 -37.93 -41.12 17.97
N VAL A 276 -36.75 -40.83 17.45
CA VAL A 276 -35.70 -40.04 18.11
C VAL A 276 -35.38 -38.84 17.25
N ILE A 277 -35.73 -37.64 17.72
CA ILE A 277 -35.45 -36.37 17.03
C ILE A 277 -33.93 -36.14 16.99
N ASN A 278 -33.43 -35.72 15.84
CA ASN A 278 -32.02 -35.38 15.67
C ASN A 278 -31.67 -34.13 16.52
N GLN A 279 -30.44 -34.05 17.01
CA GLN A 279 -30.02 -32.86 17.75
C GLN A 279 -29.91 -31.65 16.82
N SER A 280 -30.61 -30.56 17.17
CA SER A 280 -30.45 -29.25 16.56
C SER A 280 -29.13 -28.62 17.01
N LYS A 281 -28.03 -29.06 16.41
CA LYS A 281 -26.69 -28.45 16.56
C LYS A 281 -26.43 -27.57 15.34
N ASN A 282 -26.16 -26.28 15.57
CA ASN A 282 -26.08 -25.19 14.57
C ASN A 282 -27.46 -24.71 14.11
N SER A 283 -27.68 -23.39 14.13
CA SER A 283 -29.00 -22.74 14.04
C SER A 283 -29.65 -22.75 12.65
N ASP A 284 -28.94 -23.15 11.61
CA ASP A 284 -29.33 -22.99 10.20
C ASP A 284 -29.49 -24.32 9.43
N LYS A 285 -29.54 -25.45 10.15
CA LYS A 285 -29.82 -26.76 9.55
C LYS A 285 -31.28 -26.89 9.15
N TYR A 286 -31.54 -27.57 8.04
CA TYR A 286 -32.90 -27.79 7.53
C TYR A 286 -33.73 -26.49 7.45
N THR A 287 -33.07 -25.36 7.21
CA THR A 287 -33.69 -24.04 7.19
C THR A 287 -33.89 -23.59 5.75
N ARG A 288 -35.12 -23.22 5.39
CA ARG A 288 -35.40 -22.68 4.05
C ARG A 288 -34.72 -21.33 3.87
N GLN A 289 -34.05 -21.13 2.73
CA GLN A 289 -33.52 -19.82 2.38
C GLN A 289 -34.64 -18.81 2.08
N VAL A 290 -34.32 -17.52 2.08
CA VAL A 290 -35.29 -16.43 1.89
C VAL A 290 -35.00 -15.75 0.56
N TYR A 291 -36.02 -15.59 -0.28
CA TYR A 291 -35.88 -15.00 -1.61
C TYR A 291 -35.40 -13.55 -1.58
N ASP A 292 -35.95 -12.74 -0.67
CA ASP A 292 -35.64 -11.31 -0.54
C ASP A 292 -34.26 -11.03 0.08
N LYS A 293 -33.49 -12.07 0.42
CA LYS A 293 -32.15 -11.93 1.01
C LYS A 293 -31.09 -12.40 0.03
N VAL A 294 -29.86 -11.90 0.20
CA VAL A 294 -28.69 -12.43 -0.50
C VAL A 294 -28.49 -13.90 -0.12
N ALA A 295 -28.13 -14.72 -1.09
CA ALA A 295 -27.80 -16.13 -0.85
C ALA A 295 -26.66 -16.27 0.16
N ALA A 296 -26.79 -17.23 1.08
CA ALA A 296 -25.75 -17.51 2.06
C ALA A 296 -24.50 -18.16 1.40
N CYS A 297 -23.44 -18.31 2.20
CA CYS A 297 -22.20 -18.93 1.74
C CYS A 297 -22.41 -20.39 1.32
N ILE A 298 -21.91 -20.74 0.13
CA ILE A 298 -21.95 -22.12 -0.35
C ILE A 298 -20.81 -22.94 0.30
N HIS A 299 -21.18 -24.05 0.94
CA HIS A 299 -20.26 -24.98 1.60
C HIS A 299 -20.03 -26.26 0.78
N THR A 300 -19.03 -27.05 1.14
CA THR A 300 -18.65 -28.29 0.43
C THR A 300 -19.67 -29.43 0.54
N ARG A 301 -20.54 -29.39 1.57
CA ARG A 301 -21.66 -30.32 1.78
C ARG A 301 -23.01 -29.69 1.41
N ASN A 302 -23.02 -28.88 0.35
CA ASN A 302 -24.26 -28.34 -0.24
C ASN A 302 -25.22 -29.42 -0.77
N ASP A 303 -24.78 -30.69 -0.79
CA ASP A 303 -25.56 -31.88 -1.08
C ASP A 303 -26.36 -32.41 0.11
N GLN A 304 -26.31 -31.82 1.31
CA GLN A 304 -27.01 -32.32 2.49
C GLN A 304 -28.05 -31.32 3.00
N MET A 305 -29.31 -31.76 3.17
CA MET A 305 -30.34 -30.95 3.88
C MET A 305 -29.93 -30.60 5.31
N ALA A 306 -29.15 -31.47 5.95
CA ALA A 306 -28.62 -31.27 7.29
C ALA A 306 -27.42 -30.29 7.35
N SER A 307 -26.93 -29.83 6.20
CA SER A 307 -25.90 -28.80 6.10
C SER A 307 -26.54 -27.41 6.13
N GLN A 308 -25.70 -26.43 6.41
CA GLN A 308 -26.06 -25.02 6.50
C GLN A 308 -26.51 -24.47 5.14
N ASN A 309 -27.64 -23.78 5.14
CA ASN A 309 -28.12 -22.97 4.01
C ASN A 309 -28.28 -23.71 2.66
N THR A 310 -28.75 -24.96 2.70
CA THR A 310 -28.86 -25.79 1.48
C THR A 310 -30.28 -25.92 0.93
N VAL A 311 -31.31 -25.63 1.73
CA VAL A 311 -32.72 -25.90 1.38
C VAL A 311 -33.32 -24.75 0.54
N HIS A 312 -33.95 -25.11 -0.57
CA HIS A 312 -34.58 -24.17 -1.50
C HIS A 312 -35.69 -23.35 -0.80
N PRO A 313 -35.90 -22.06 -1.18
CA PRO A 313 -36.90 -21.20 -0.54
C PRO A 313 -38.33 -21.73 -0.54
N THR A 314 -38.72 -22.46 -1.60
CA THR A 314 -40.11 -22.92 -1.79
C THR A 314 -40.26 -24.40 -2.15
N GLN A 315 -39.19 -25.07 -2.61
CA GLN A 315 -39.25 -26.42 -3.16
C GLN A 315 -38.66 -27.41 -2.15
N ASP A 316 -39.18 -28.64 -2.07
CA ASP A 316 -38.77 -29.64 -1.07
C ASP A 316 -37.44 -30.31 -1.40
N ARG A 317 -36.40 -29.51 -1.64
CA ARG A 317 -35.10 -29.99 -2.11
C ARG A 317 -33.97 -29.08 -1.66
N VAL A 318 -32.76 -29.58 -1.82
CA VAL A 318 -31.57 -28.73 -1.82
C VAL A 318 -31.41 -28.00 -3.17
N PHE A 319 -30.54 -26.99 -3.20
CA PHE A 319 -30.18 -26.35 -4.45
C PHE A 319 -29.65 -27.34 -5.51
N SER A 320 -30.08 -27.12 -6.74
CA SER A 320 -29.59 -27.80 -7.94
C SER A 320 -28.14 -27.42 -8.22
N ILE A 321 -27.44 -28.20 -9.05
CA ILE A 321 -26.06 -27.84 -9.45
C ILE A 321 -26.04 -26.50 -10.20
N ARG A 322 -26.99 -26.26 -11.13
CA ARG A 322 -27.11 -24.99 -11.87
C ARG A 322 -27.38 -23.80 -10.96
N GLU A 323 -28.26 -23.92 -9.98
CA GLU A 323 -28.52 -22.86 -9.01
C GLU A 323 -27.22 -22.51 -8.28
N LEU A 324 -26.47 -23.52 -7.80
CA LEU A 324 -25.18 -23.30 -7.16
C LEU A 324 -24.14 -22.67 -8.11
N MET A 325 -24.14 -23.03 -9.39
CA MET A 325 -23.31 -22.39 -10.42
C MET A 325 -23.64 -20.90 -10.55
N LYS A 326 -24.92 -20.54 -10.65
CA LYS A 326 -25.37 -19.13 -10.69
C LYS A 326 -24.99 -18.38 -9.42
N LEU A 327 -25.16 -18.98 -8.24
CA LEU A 327 -24.78 -18.40 -6.94
C LEU A 327 -23.26 -18.15 -6.80
N MET A 328 -22.45 -18.98 -7.46
CA MET A 328 -20.99 -18.86 -7.50
C MET A 328 -20.47 -18.17 -8.78
N THR A 329 -21.36 -17.59 -9.58
CA THR A 329 -21.04 -16.89 -10.85
C THR A 329 -20.25 -17.73 -11.84
N ILE A 330 -20.48 -19.05 -11.83
CA ILE A 330 -19.81 -19.98 -12.74
C ILE A 330 -20.48 -19.85 -14.11
N PRO A 331 -19.73 -19.53 -15.18
CA PRO A 331 -20.30 -19.36 -16.52
C PRO A 331 -20.93 -20.64 -17.04
N ASP A 332 -21.98 -20.51 -17.87
CA ASP A 332 -22.70 -21.67 -18.40
C ASP A 332 -21.84 -22.55 -19.31
N GLN A 333 -20.83 -21.97 -19.96
CA GLN A 333 -19.83 -22.67 -20.78
C GLN A 333 -18.79 -23.46 -19.96
N PHE A 334 -18.80 -23.39 -18.63
CA PHE A 334 -17.88 -24.16 -17.79
C PHE A 334 -18.28 -25.64 -17.78
N ARG A 335 -17.38 -26.52 -18.23
CA ARG A 335 -17.66 -27.95 -18.42
C ARG A 335 -17.23 -28.77 -17.22
N TRP A 336 -18.19 -29.35 -16.50
CA TRP A 336 -17.89 -30.28 -15.42
C TRP A 336 -17.54 -31.69 -15.91
N ILE A 337 -18.13 -32.08 -17.04
CA ILE A 337 -18.00 -33.39 -17.66
C ILE A 337 -17.51 -33.18 -19.09
N ASP A 338 -16.74 -34.13 -19.64
CA ASP A 338 -16.27 -34.12 -21.02
C ASP A 338 -17.39 -34.48 -22.02
N LYS A 339 -18.48 -33.71 -21.97
CA LYS A 339 -19.65 -33.75 -22.86
C LYS A 339 -20.22 -32.36 -23.00
N GLU A 340 -20.80 -32.04 -24.15
CA GLU A 340 -21.58 -30.82 -24.31
C GLU A 340 -22.90 -30.91 -23.54
N LEU A 341 -23.50 -29.76 -23.21
CA LEU A 341 -24.76 -29.72 -22.45
C LEU A 341 -25.89 -30.38 -23.22
N GLU A 342 -25.94 -30.21 -24.54
CA GLU A 342 -26.93 -30.84 -25.43
C GLU A 342 -26.84 -32.37 -25.36
N GLU A 343 -25.62 -32.92 -25.33
CA GLU A 343 -25.40 -34.36 -25.18
C GLU A 343 -25.91 -34.85 -23.82
N LEU A 344 -25.62 -34.11 -22.74
CA LEU A 344 -26.09 -34.44 -21.39
C LEU A 344 -27.62 -34.36 -21.28
N ASN A 345 -28.23 -33.39 -21.94
CA ASN A 345 -29.69 -33.20 -21.98
C ASN A 345 -30.39 -34.34 -22.73
N SER A 346 -29.76 -34.88 -23.78
CA SER A 346 -30.28 -35.98 -24.61
C SER A 346 -30.26 -37.36 -23.94
N LEU A 347 -29.54 -37.51 -22.82
CA LEU A 347 -29.48 -38.75 -22.07
C LEU A 347 -30.86 -39.17 -21.54
N THR A 348 -31.11 -40.48 -21.52
CA THR A 348 -32.29 -41.02 -20.83
C THR A 348 -32.23 -40.75 -19.33
N TYR A 349 -33.37 -40.81 -18.64
CA TYR A 349 -33.44 -40.58 -17.20
C TYR A 349 -32.48 -41.49 -16.41
N ASP A 350 -32.41 -42.78 -16.74
CA ASP A 350 -31.53 -43.74 -16.05
C ASP A 350 -30.05 -43.43 -16.29
N GLU A 351 -29.68 -42.99 -17.49
CA GLU A 351 -28.33 -42.54 -17.82
C GLU A 351 -27.96 -41.27 -17.05
N LYS A 352 -28.86 -40.27 -17.02
CA LYS A 352 -28.68 -39.04 -16.23
C LYS A 352 -28.45 -39.36 -14.76
N ARG A 353 -29.29 -40.22 -14.17
CA ARG A 353 -29.18 -40.67 -12.78
C ARG A 353 -27.84 -41.37 -12.50
N LYS A 354 -27.43 -42.30 -13.36
CA LYS A 354 -26.17 -43.05 -13.22
C LYS A 354 -24.97 -42.11 -13.29
N LEU A 355 -25.00 -41.14 -14.21
CA LEU A 355 -23.95 -40.15 -14.38
C LEU A 355 -23.86 -39.18 -13.21
N SER A 356 -24.98 -38.58 -12.77
CA SER A 356 -24.98 -37.70 -11.58
C SER A 356 -24.46 -38.42 -10.35
N LYS A 357 -24.91 -39.67 -10.09
CA LYS A 357 -24.45 -40.43 -8.93
C LYS A 357 -22.92 -40.58 -8.89
N LYS A 358 -22.27 -40.61 -10.05
CA LYS A 358 -20.82 -40.69 -10.19
C LYS A 358 -20.13 -39.33 -9.99
N GLU A 359 -20.65 -38.27 -10.61
CA GLU A 359 -19.94 -36.99 -10.74
C GLU A 359 -20.39 -35.91 -9.73
N GLU A 360 -21.64 -35.94 -9.28
CA GLU A 360 -22.28 -34.87 -8.50
C GLU A 360 -21.50 -34.49 -7.24
N MET A 361 -21.01 -35.49 -6.48
CA MET A 361 -20.25 -35.21 -5.26
C MET A 361 -18.97 -34.42 -5.54
N ASN A 362 -18.26 -34.75 -6.63
CA ASN A 362 -17.05 -34.05 -7.02
C ASN A 362 -17.38 -32.61 -7.41
N ILE A 363 -18.42 -32.41 -8.24
CA ILE A 363 -18.90 -31.09 -8.67
C ILE A 363 -19.27 -30.23 -7.46
N ARG A 364 -20.14 -30.72 -6.57
CA ARG A 364 -20.61 -29.98 -5.40
C ARG A 364 -19.50 -29.61 -4.43
N GLN A 365 -18.55 -30.52 -4.18
CA GLN A 365 -17.38 -30.22 -3.34
C GLN A 365 -16.50 -29.13 -3.98
N SER A 366 -16.26 -29.23 -5.28
CA SER A 366 -15.49 -28.24 -6.03
C SER A 366 -16.15 -26.86 -6.03
N ILE A 367 -17.48 -26.77 -6.17
CA ILE A 367 -18.22 -25.51 -6.06
C ILE A 367 -18.07 -24.91 -4.66
N GLY A 368 -18.21 -25.70 -3.59
CA GLY A 368 -18.11 -25.19 -2.21
C GLY A 368 -16.72 -24.65 -1.85
N GLU A 369 -15.66 -25.25 -2.40
CA GLU A 369 -14.28 -24.80 -2.18
C GLU A 369 -13.86 -23.64 -3.10
N ALA A 370 -14.53 -23.46 -4.24
CA ALA A 370 -14.13 -22.50 -5.24
C ALA A 370 -14.19 -21.03 -4.76
N VAL A 371 -13.38 -20.21 -5.43
CA VAL A 371 -13.59 -18.76 -5.52
C VAL A 371 -14.63 -18.51 -6.61
N PRO A 372 -15.64 -17.65 -6.40
CA PRO A 372 -16.56 -17.24 -7.45
C PRO A 372 -15.80 -16.70 -8.67
N THR A 373 -16.14 -17.16 -9.87
CA THR A 373 -15.37 -16.89 -11.11
C THR A 373 -15.22 -15.39 -11.38
N VAL A 374 -16.27 -14.59 -11.12
CA VAL A 374 -16.28 -13.14 -11.34
C VAL A 374 -15.17 -12.39 -10.58
N ILE A 375 -14.75 -12.90 -9.42
CA ILE A 375 -13.75 -12.22 -8.58
C ILE A 375 -12.39 -12.21 -9.26
N PHE A 376 -11.92 -13.39 -9.72
CA PHE A 376 -10.66 -13.47 -10.46
C PHE A 376 -10.80 -12.94 -11.88
N GLN A 377 -11.99 -13.01 -12.50
CA GLN A 377 -12.23 -12.37 -13.79
C GLN A 377 -12.04 -10.85 -13.71
N ASN A 378 -12.63 -10.18 -12.71
CA ASN A 378 -12.48 -8.73 -12.52
C ASN A 378 -11.01 -8.32 -12.32
N ILE A 379 -10.26 -9.08 -11.51
CA ILE A 379 -8.84 -8.81 -11.29
C ILE A 379 -8.04 -9.06 -12.58
N ALA A 380 -8.30 -10.16 -13.29
CA ALA A 380 -7.64 -10.51 -14.55
C ALA A 380 -7.89 -9.43 -15.62
N LYS A 381 -9.12 -8.93 -15.74
CA LYS A 381 -9.48 -7.85 -16.65
C LYS A 381 -8.64 -6.60 -16.39
N LYS A 382 -8.56 -6.15 -15.13
CA LYS A 382 -7.76 -4.99 -14.75
C LYS A 382 -6.26 -5.18 -15.02
N ILE A 383 -5.73 -6.38 -14.77
CA ILE A 383 -4.34 -6.72 -15.12
C ILE A 383 -4.12 -6.69 -16.63
N ASN A 384 -5.04 -7.24 -17.42
CA ASN A 384 -4.94 -7.27 -18.88
C ASN A 384 -5.05 -5.85 -19.47
N ASP A 385 -5.97 -5.04 -18.96
CA ASP A 385 -6.13 -3.62 -19.34
C ASP A 385 -4.87 -2.82 -19.03
N PHE A 386 -4.15 -3.15 -17.95
CA PHE A 386 -2.86 -2.56 -17.65
C PHE A 386 -1.76 -3.05 -18.61
N LEU A 387 -1.62 -4.37 -18.80
CA LEU A 387 -0.56 -4.97 -19.60
C LEU A 387 -0.68 -4.69 -21.10
N SER A 388 -1.90 -4.45 -21.59
CA SER A 388 -2.16 -4.08 -22.99
C SER A 388 -1.80 -2.61 -23.30
N LYS A 389 -1.69 -1.75 -22.28
CA LYS A 389 -1.35 -0.34 -22.43
C LYS A 389 0.16 -0.12 -22.40
N VAL A 390 0.62 0.88 -23.14
CA VAL A 390 2.02 1.31 -23.12
C VAL A 390 2.29 2.13 -21.87
N SER A 391 3.28 1.69 -21.09
CA SER A 391 3.86 2.49 -20.00
C SER A 391 5.22 3.03 -20.43
N LEU A 392 5.43 4.34 -20.26
CA LEU A 392 6.67 5.01 -20.65
C LEU A 392 7.52 5.35 -19.42
N SER A 393 8.84 5.35 -19.59
CA SER A 393 9.74 5.94 -18.60
C SER A 393 9.65 7.46 -18.63
N GLU A 394 10.09 8.13 -17.57
CA GLU A 394 10.14 9.60 -17.53
C GLU A 394 10.98 10.18 -18.68
N ALA A 395 12.08 9.51 -19.05
CA ALA A 395 12.93 9.91 -20.17
C ALA A 395 12.18 9.79 -21.51
N ASP A 396 11.43 8.71 -21.70
CA ASP A 396 10.62 8.50 -22.90
C ASP A 396 9.45 9.48 -22.97
N VAL A 397 8.85 9.83 -21.83
CA VAL A 397 7.82 10.88 -21.75
C VAL A 397 8.41 12.24 -22.13
N LYS A 398 9.57 12.63 -21.59
CA LYS A 398 10.23 13.89 -21.96
C LYS A 398 10.55 13.94 -23.46
N LYS A 399 11.05 12.83 -24.00
CA LYS A 399 11.31 12.70 -25.43
C LYS A 399 10.02 12.84 -26.24
N LEU A 400 8.95 12.13 -25.87
CA LEU A 400 7.65 12.18 -26.52
C LEU A 400 7.07 13.60 -26.53
N ILE A 401 7.15 14.32 -25.40
CA ILE A 401 6.69 15.71 -25.28
C ILE A 401 7.43 16.61 -26.28
N ASN A 402 8.75 16.46 -26.39
CA ASN A 402 9.57 17.23 -27.33
C ASN A 402 9.26 16.85 -28.79
N ASP A 403 9.23 15.56 -29.11
CA ASP A 403 9.03 15.03 -30.47
C ASP A 403 7.62 15.38 -31.02
N LYS A 404 6.63 15.52 -30.14
CA LYS A 404 5.23 15.80 -30.50
C LYS A 404 4.80 17.25 -30.26
N GLY A 405 5.67 18.11 -29.73
CA GLY A 405 5.32 19.51 -29.44
C GLY A 405 4.14 19.64 -28.47
N LEU A 406 4.17 18.91 -27.36
CA LEU A 406 3.08 18.89 -26.37
C LEU A 406 3.16 20.03 -25.34
N ASP A 407 3.92 21.08 -25.65
CA ASP A 407 4.13 22.28 -24.85
C ASP A 407 2.98 23.31 -24.98
N SER A 408 2.03 23.10 -25.89
CA SER A 408 0.79 23.88 -25.96
C SER A 408 -0.41 23.08 -25.42
N PHE A 409 -1.35 23.78 -24.76
CA PHE A 409 -2.55 23.16 -24.17
C PHE A 409 -3.36 22.38 -25.20
N GLU A 410 -3.66 22.97 -26.35
CA GLU A 410 -4.47 22.34 -27.39
C GLU A 410 -3.81 21.08 -27.97
N ALA A 411 -2.49 21.11 -28.16
CA ALA A 411 -1.74 19.93 -28.62
C ALA A 411 -1.77 18.82 -27.56
N LEU A 412 -1.53 19.16 -26.29
CA LEU A 412 -1.58 18.23 -25.18
C LEU A 412 -2.98 17.61 -25.01
N LYS A 413 -4.02 18.43 -25.03
CA LYS A 413 -5.43 18.00 -24.95
C LYS A 413 -5.78 17.07 -26.10
N SER A 414 -5.46 17.44 -27.35
CA SER A 414 -5.70 16.57 -28.51
C SER A 414 -4.93 15.26 -28.41
N PHE A 415 -3.69 15.29 -27.90
CA PHE A 415 -2.87 14.09 -27.74
C PHE A 415 -3.45 13.14 -26.69
N VAL A 416 -3.84 13.66 -25.52
CA VAL A 416 -4.44 12.88 -24.43
C VAL A 416 -5.71 12.20 -24.92
N LEU A 417 -6.61 12.93 -25.59
CA LEU A 417 -7.85 12.39 -26.16
C LEU A 417 -7.61 11.24 -27.14
N LYS A 418 -6.66 11.42 -28.08
CA LYS A 418 -6.34 10.40 -29.10
C LYS A 418 -5.62 9.18 -28.53
N SER A 419 -5.01 9.29 -27.35
CA SER A 419 -4.09 8.27 -26.84
C SER A 419 -4.58 7.52 -25.59
N ARG A 420 -5.83 7.75 -25.15
CA ARG A 420 -6.41 7.13 -23.95
C ARG A 420 -6.39 5.60 -23.94
N ASN A 421 -6.64 4.98 -25.09
CA ASN A 421 -6.64 3.53 -25.23
C ASN A 421 -5.23 2.96 -25.42
N LYS A 422 -4.23 3.82 -25.68
CA LYS A 422 -2.86 3.41 -25.97
C LYS A 422 -1.97 3.47 -24.72
N PHE A 423 -2.09 4.52 -23.92
CA PHE A 423 -1.23 4.73 -22.74
C PHE A 423 -1.98 4.47 -21.45
N SER A 424 -1.25 4.03 -20.43
CA SER A 424 -1.78 3.91 -19.06
C SER A 424 -2.13 5.29 -18.49
N LEU A 425 -3.08 5.32 -17.54
CA LEU A 425 -3.46 6.55 -16.84
C LEU A 425 -2.23 7.22 -16.20
N SER A 426 -1.34 6.43 -15.59
CA SER A 426 -0.08 6.92 -15.02
C SER A 426 0.84 7.57 -16.07
N THR A 427 0.90 7.02 -17.27
CA THR A 427 1.68 7.63 -18.37
C THR A 427 1.04 8.93 -18.85
N LEU A 428 -0.28 8.98 -19.01
CA LEU A 428 -0.98 10.20 -19.41
C LEU A 428 -0.86 11.30 -18.34
N SER A 429 -1.02 10.97 -17.06
CA SER A 429 -0.79 11.90 -15.94
C SER A 429 0.65 12.40 -15.93
N SER A 430 1.65 11.53 -16.17
CA SER A 430 3.06 11.93 -16.26
C SER A 430 3.34 12.85 -17.45
N ILE A 431 2.70 12.61 -18.60
CA ILE A 431 2.80 13.48 -19.78
C ILE A 431 2.23 14.86 -19.47
N ILE A 432 1.05 14.94 -18.84
CA ILE A 432 0.42 16.20 -18.46
C ILE A 432 1.33 16.97 -17.49
N GLU A 433 1.79 16.31 -16.43
CA GLU A 433 2.64 16.92 -15.41
C GLU A 433 3.94 17.49 -16.00
N LEU A 434 4.65 16.70 -16.80
CA LEU A 434 5.93 17.11 -17.38
C LEU A 434 5.77 18.17 -18.47
N ALA A 435 4.68 18.11 -19.26
CA ALA A 435 4.36 19.14 -20.23
C ALA A 435 4.05 20.48 -19.53
N ASN A 436 3.32 20.45 -18.42
CA ASN A 436 2.98 21.63 -17.63
C ASN A 436 4.20 22.24 -16.94
N SER A 437 5.05 21.41 -16.33
CA SER A 437 6.31 21.89 -15.72
C SER A 437 7.22 22.59 -16.73
N LYS A 438 7.31 22.07 -17.96
CA LYS A 438 8.05 22.70 -19.06
C LYS A 438 7.46 24.07 -19.45
N ARG A 439 6.13 24.23 -19.39
CA ARG A 439 5.45 25.52 -19.62
C ARG A 439 5.74 26.54 -18.51
N GLN A 440 5.79 26.12 -17.25
CA GLN A 440 5.82 27.01 -16.09
C GLN A 440 7.21 27.23 -15.47
N ASN A 441 8.29 26.59 -15.99
CA ASN A 441 9.65 26.65 -15.41
C ASN A 441 9.74 26.25 -13.92
N ASN A 442 8.71 25.58 -13.39
CA ASN A 442 8.64 25.12 -12.01
C ASN A 442 9.22 23.70 -11.90
N SER A 443 9.93 23.42 -10.80
CA SER A 443 10.39 22.07 -10.45
C SER A 443 9.19 21.13 -10.41
N ALA A 444 9.14 20.12 -11.29
CA ALA A 444 8.07 19.12 -11.27
C ALA A 444 8.14 18.30 -9.97
N TYR A 445 7.22 18.54 -9.02
CA TYR A 445 7.08 17.71 -7.82
C TYR A 445 6.06 16.59 -8.08
N PHE A 446 6.40 15.68 -8.98
CA PHE A 446 5.54 14.53 -9.29
C PHE A 446 5.46 13.59 -8.08
N THR A 447 4.30 13.53 -7.43
CA THR A 447 4.04 12.58 -6.35
C THR A 447 3.86 11.19 -6.92
N ASN A 448 4.86 10.35 -6.71
CA ASN A 448 4.84 8.98 -7.21
C ASN A 448 3.76 8.13 -6.49
N LYS A 449 3.06 7.29 -7.26
CA LYS A 449 2.12 6.25 -6.79
C LYS A 449 2.58 5.47 -5.56
N PHE A 450 3.87 5.13 -5.45
CA PHE A 450 4.43 4.45 -4.26
C PHE A 450 4.18 5.24 -2.98
N ILE A 451 4.47 6.54 -2.99
CA ILE A 451 4.33 7.41 -1.81
C ILE A 451 2.86 7.56 -1.43
N ILE A 452 1.99 7.69 -2.43
CA ILE A 452 0.55 7.80 -2.18
C ILE A 452 0.04 6.53 -1.50
N GLN A 453 0.43 5.34 -1.98
CA GLN A 453 0.07 4.07 -1.34
C GLN A 453 0.52 4.02 0.13
N GLU A 454 1.73 4.47 0.44
CA GLU A 454 2.26 4.51 1.80
C GLU A 454 1.50 5.51 2.70
N ILE A 455 0.98 6.59 2.12
CA ILE A 455 0.12 7.57 2.81
C ILE A 455 -1.25 6.96 3.14
N LEU A 456 -1.83 6.17 2.23
CA LEU A 456 -3.16 5.56 2.42
C LEU A 456 -3.25 4.64 3.64
N GLU A 457 -2.15 4.00 4.02
CA GLU A 457 -2.08 3.15 5.21
C GLU A 457 -2.34 3.90 6.51
N ASP A 458 -2.07 5.22 6.52
CA ASP A 458 -2.24 6.09 7.68
C ASP A 458 -3.47 7.02 7.55
N LEU A 459 -4.27 6.89 6.48
CA LEU A 459 -5.52 7.64 6.36
C LEU A 459 -6.61 7.08 7.28
N PRO A 460 -7.51 7.95 7.78
CA PRO A 460 -8.59 7.53 8.67
C PRO A 460 -9.60 6.64 7.94
N ASP A 461 -10.21 5.73 8.69
CA ASP A 461 -11.45 5.07 8.27
C ASP A 461 -12.63 5.89 8.80
N PHE A 462 -13.60 6.17 7.94
CA PHE A 462 -14.77 6.96 8.30
C PHE A 462 -15.97 6.06 8.62
N GLU A 463 -16.65 6.33 9.74
CA GLU A 463 -17.91 5.65 10.06
C GLU A 463 -19.07 6.16 9.18
N LYS A 464 -19.00 7.44 8.76
CA LYS A 464 -19.99 8.07 7.87
C LYS A 464 -20.07 7.32 6.53
N SER A 465 -21.27 7.27 5.95
CA SER A 465 -21.49 6.75 4.58
C SER A 465 -21.17 7.79 3.50
N ASN A 466 -21.30 9.08 3.81
CA ASN A 466 -20.96 10.19 2.94
C ASN A 466 -19.77 10.95 3.53
N ILE A 467 -18.76 11.23 2.71
CA ILE A 467 -17.55 11.94 3.11
C ILE A 467 -17.24 13.09 2.16
N SER A 468 -16.65 14.15 2.70
CA SER A 468 -16.21 15.35 1.99
C SER A 468 -14.68 15.44 2.02
N ILE A 469 -14.07 15.53 0.83
CA ILE A 469 -12.61 15.53 0.68
C ILE A 469 -12.20 16.73 -0.16
N ILE A 470 -11.11 17.41 0.20
CA ILE A 470 -10.48 18.43 -0.64
C ILE A 470 -9.05 18.01 -0.99
N GLU A 471 -8.72 18.10 -2.27
CA GLU A 471 -7.34 18.18 -2.73
C GLU A 471 -7.02 19.63 -3.15
N PRO A 472 -6.17 20.35 -2.39
CA PRO A 472 -6.02 21.79 -2.54
C PRO A 472 -5.10 22.22 -3.69
N SER A 473 -4.39 21.29 -4.33
CA SER A 473 -3.46 21.54 -5.43
C SER A 473 -3.35 20.28 -6.28
N VAL A 474 -4.37 20.03 -7.11
CA VAL A 474 -4.57 18.72 -7.73
C VAL A 474 -3.52 18.33 -8.78
N GLY A 475 -3.00 19.29 -9.56
CA GLY A 475 -2.03 18.99 -10.61
C GLY A 475 -2.53 17.89 -11.54
N SER A 476 -1.72 16.85 -11.80
CA SER A 476 -2.12 15.70 -12.63
C SER A 476 -3.10 14.71 -11.98
N GLY A 477 -3.59 14.99 -10.76
CA GLY A 477 -4.62 14.21 -10.10
C GLY A 477 -4.16 12.83 -9.64
N ASN A 478 -2.93 12.74 -9.13
CA ASN A 478 -2.34 11.46 -8.74
C ASN A 478 -3.00 10.86 -7.49
N PHE A 479 -3.59 11.66 -6.60
CA PHE A 479 -4.28 11.16 -5.40
C PHE A 479 -5.67 10.58 -5.71
N LEU A 480 -6.32 11.04 -6.77
CA LEU A 480 -7.72 10.73 -7.09
C LEU A 480 -8.01 9.22 -7.16
N PRO A 481 -7.27 8.40 -7.93
CA PRO A 481 -7.56 6.97 -8.01
C PRO A 481 -7.46 6.32 -6.64
N PHE A 482 -6.48 6.70 -5.84
CA PHE A 482 -6.25 6.10 -4.52
C PHE A 482 -7.34 6.48 -3.52
N ILE A 483 -7.84 7.72 -3.57
CA ILE A 483 -9.00 8.16 -2.78
C ILE A 483 -10.23 7.30 -3.13
N PHE A 484 -10.50 7.11 -4.43
CA PHE A 484 -11.63 6.29 -4.89
C PHE A 484 -11.53 4.84 -4.39
N HIS A 485 -10.32 4.27 -4.40
CA HIS A 485 -10.09 2.89 -3.97
C HIS A 485 -10.10 2.72 -2.44
N LYS A 486 -9.61 3.70 -1.67
CA LYS A 486 -9.57 3.65 -0.20
C LYS A 486 -10.96 3.77 0.41
N TYR A 487 -11.83 4.57 -0.20
CA TYR A 487 -13.18 4.85 0.28
C TYR A 487 -14.27 4.34 -0.68
N ALA A 488 -14.01 3.22 -1.36
CA ALA A 488 -14.90 2.66 -2.38
C ALA A 488 -16.29 2.25 -1.84
N ASP A 489 -16.41 2.03 -0.52
CA ASP A 489 -17.66 1.72 0.17
C ASP A 489 -18.45 2.98 0.60
N LYS A 490 -17.94 4.18 0.30
CA LYS A 490 -18.50 5.47 0.70
C LYS A 490 -19.00 6.26 -0.51
N GLN A 491 -19.92 7.19 -0.27
CA GLN A 491 -20.23 8.28 -1.19
C GLN A 491 -19.21 9.41 -0.98
N ILE A 492 -18.45 9.71 -2.03
CA ILE A 492 -17.32 10.65 -1.98
C ILE A 492 -17.70 11.96 -2.66
N ASN A 493 -17.73 13.05 -1.88
CA ASN A 493 -17.82 14.42 -2.39
C ASN A 493 -16.41 15.02 -2.43
N LEU A 494 -15.74 14.94 -3.58
CA LEU A 494 -14.37 15.39 -3.75
C LEU A 494 -14.35 16.79 -4.40
N THR A 495 -13.79 17.77 -3.72
CA THR A 495 -13.46 19.07 -4.33
C THR A 495 -11.98 19.10 -4.69
N ILE A 496 -11.68 19.34 -5.96
CA ILE A 496 -10.30 19.52 -6.42
C ILE A 496 -10.08 20.97 -6.80
N VAL A 497 -8.97 21.52 -6.33
CA VAL A 497 -8.61 22.94 -6.51
C VAL A 497 -7.30 23.02 -7.29
N ASP A 498 -7.27 23.84 -8.34
CA ASP A 498 -6.05 24.20 -9.03
C ASP A 498 -6.10 25.66 -9.49
N VAL A 499 -4.93 26.30 -9.50
CA VAL A 499 -4.76 27.66 -10.05
C VAL A 499 -4.71 27.65 -11.59
N ASP A 500 -4.46 26.50 -12.19
CA ASP A 500 -4.39 26.34 -13.64
C ASP A 500 -5.69 25.72 -14.19
N LYS A 501 -6.47 26.54 -14.91
CA LYS A 501 -7.70 26.10 -15.57
C LYS A 501 -7.48 24.97 -16.59
N ASP A 502 -6.34 24.98 -17.29
CA ASP A 502 -6.01 23.97 -18.31
C ASP A 502 -5.86 22.59 -17.67
N VAL A 503 -5.24 22.54 -16.49
CA VAL A 503 -5.06 21.31 -15.71
C VAL A 503 -6.42 20.71 -15.35
N LEU A 504 -7.33 21.53 -14.82
CA LEU A 504 -8.68 21.09 -14.46
C LEU A 504 -9.47 20.57 -15.66
N GLU A 505 -9.31 21.19 -16.83
CA GLU A 505 -9.95 20.72 -18.05
C GLU A 505 -9.38 19.37 -18.52
N LEU A 506 -8.06 19.17 -18.43
CA LEU A 506 -7.44 17.87 -18.72
C LEU A 506 -7.86 16.78 -17.73
N LEU A 507 -8.03 17.12 -16.45
CA LEU A 507 -8.52 16.18 -15.43
C LEU A 507 -9.97 15.77 -15.68
N LYS A 508 -10.84 16.70 -16.05
CA LYS A 508 -12.23 16.36 -16.46
C LYS A 508 -12.24 15.35 -17.60
N LEU A 509 -11.29 15.48 -18.53
CA LEU A 509 -11.13 14.54 -19.62
C LEU A 509 -10.59 13.18 -19.13
N LEU A 510 -9.58 13.15 -18.26
CA LEU A 510 -9.01 11.90 -17.75
C LEU A 510 -9.97 11.10 -16.88
N TYR A 511 -10.84 11.79 -16.14
CA TYR A 511 -11.76 11.23 -15.17
C TYR A 511 -13.22 11.39 -15.61
N ASP A 512 -13.50 11.25 -16.91
CA ASP A 512 -14.87 11.30 -17.44
C ASP A 512 -15.71 10.06 -17.06
N ASN A 513 -15.04 8.96 -16.68
CA ASN A 513 -15.65 7.72 -16.21
C ASN A 513 -15.30 7.47 -14.73
N THR A 514 -15.69 8.40 -13.84
CA THR A 514 -15.55 8.20 -12.40
C THR A 514 -16.52 7.13 -11.88
N PRO A 515 -16.17 6.43 -10.80
CA PRO A 515 -17.11 5.54 -10.11
C PRO A 515 -18.41 6.26 -9.73
N SER A 516 -19.55 5.55 -9.76
CA SER A 516 -20.88 6.14 -9.53
C SER A 516 -21.06 6.72 -8.12
N ASN A 517 -20.27 6.28 -7.16
CA ASN A 517 -20.23 6.77 -5.79
C ASN A 517 -19.31 8.00 -5.59
N VAL A 518 -18.76 8.56 -6.67
CA VAL A 518 -17.83 9.69 -6.62
C VAL A 518 -18.42 10.90 -7.34
N HIS A 519 -18.57 12.00 -6.62
CA HIS A 519 -18.90 13.31 -7.15
C HIS A 519 -17.68 14.24 -7.08
N ILE A 520 -17.22 14.73 -8.23
CA ILE A 520 -16.06 15.65 -8.30
C ILE A 520 -16.52 17.07 -8.60
N ASN A 521 -16.20 18.00 -7.70
CA ASN A 521 -16.35 19.43 -7.89
C ASN A 521 -15.00 20.05 -8.31
N TYR A 522 -14.95 20.69 -9.47
CA TYR A 522 -13.74 21.27 -10.05
C TYR A 522 -13.69 22.78 -9.79
N VAL A 523 -12.71 23.24 -9.01
CA VAL A 523 -12.59 24.64 -8.60
C VAL A 523 -11.33 25.26 -9.18
N HIS A 524 -11.50 26.23 -10.08
CA HIS A 524 -10.40 27.06 -10.58
C HIS A 524 -10.20 28.26 -9.65
N SER A 525 -9.29 28.13 -8.69
CA SER A 525 -8.99 29.15 -7.68
C SER A 525 -7.60 28.91 -7.07
N ASP A 526 -6.98 29.96 -6.55
CA ASP A 526 -5.94 29.79 -5.53
C ASP A 526 -6.61 29.22 -4.26
N TYR A 527 -6.12 28.08 -3.77
CA TYR A 527 -6.63 27.47 -2.55
C TYR A 527 -6.55 28.40 -1.36
N MET A 528 -5.56 29.30 -1.28
CA MET A 528 -5.43 30.23 -0.15
C MET A 528 -6.62 31.19 -0.03
N VAL A 529 -7.26 31.55 -1.15
CA VAL A 529 -8.45 32.44 -1.19
C VAL A 529 -9.77 31.69 -1.39
N PHE A 530 -9.72 30.39 -1.69
CA PHE A 530 -10.92 29.57 -1.83
C PHE A 530 -11.58 29.33 -0.47
N GLU A 531 -12.79 29.81 -0.28
CA GLU A 531 -13.57 29.61 0.94
C GLU A 531 -14.45 28.35 0.82
N HIS A 532 -14.48 27.55 1.89
CA HIS A 532 -15.27 26.34 1.96
C HIS A 532 -15.66 26.01 3.41
N ASP A 533 -16.75 25.28 3.58
CA ASP A 533 -17.12 24.72 4.87
C ASP A 533 -16.10 23.67 5.34
N LYS A 534 -16.12 23.38 6.64
CA LYS A 534 -15.24 22.35 7.20
C LYS A 534 -15.52 20.98 6.59
N VAL A 535 -14.49 20.28 6.14
CA VAL A 535 -14.59 18.96 5.48
C VAL A 535 -14.02 17.81 6.32
N ASP A 536 -14.27 16.57 5.90
CA ASP A 536 -13.79 15.38 6.61
C ASP A 536 -12.27 15.16 6.41
N LEU A 537 -11.77 15.33 5.18
CA LEU A 537 -10.36 15.13 4.84
C LEU A 537 -9.81 16.20 3.90
N ILE A 538 -8.62 16.72 4.21
CA ILE A 538 -7.80 17.45 3.23
C ILE A 538 -6.51 16.68 3.00
N ILE A 539 -6.25 16.31 1.75
CA ILE A 539 -5.11 15.49 1.36
C ILE A 539 -4.42 16.06 0.14
N GLY A 540 -3.09 15.99 0.08
CA GLY A 540 -2.37 16.30 -1.15
C GLY A 540 -0.90 16.65 -0.96
N ASN A 541 -0.29 17.09 -2.05
CA ASN A 541 1.08 17.58 -2.11
C ASN A 541 1.08 19.09 -2.41
N PRO A 542 1.11 19.97 -1.39
CA PRO A 542 1.14 21.40 -1.63
C PRO A 542 2.45 21.85 -2.31
N PRO A 543 2.44 22.97 -3.05
CA PRO A 543 3.64 23.50 -3.71
C PRO A 543 4.70 23.99 -2.71
N PHE A 544 5.96 23.60 -2.89
CA PHE A 544 7.08 23.98 -2.00
C PHE A 544 7.74 25.32 -2.33
N THR A 545 7.04 26.16 -3.09
CA THR A 545 7.55 27.45 -3.60
C THR A 545 7.86 28.40 -2.45
N LYS A 546 9.05 29.00 -2.49
CA LYS A 546 9.41 30.10 -1.58
C LYS A 546 8.89 31.42 -2.13
N LEU A 547 7.98 32.04 -1.41
CA LEU A 547 7.34 33.30 -1.75
C LEU A 547 8.26 34.49 -1.45
N ASN A 548 8.11 35.56 -2.23
CA ASN A 548 8.75 36.84 -1.89
C ASN A 548 8.00 37.56 -0.75
N ALA A 549 8.58 38.66 -0.26
CA ALA A 549 8.03 39.41 0.87
C ALA A 549 6.64 39.99 0.60
N LYS A 550 6.33 40.37 -0.66
CA LYS A 550 5.05 40.95 -1.05
C LYS A 550 3.95 39.89 -1.10
N GLU A 551 4.24 38.73 -1.69
CA GLU A 551 3.33 37.58 -1.80
C GLU A 551 2.97 37.04 -0.42
N SER A 552 3.98 36.71 0.39
CA SER A 552 3.79 36.12 1.72
C SER A 552 3.07 37.07 2.71
N ALA A 553 3.20 38.39 2.55
CA ALA A 553 2.53 39.36 3.42
C ALA A 553 0.99 39.24 3.40
N SER A 554 0.40 38.80 2.28
CA SER A 554 -1.05 38.60 2.19
C SER A 554 -1.51 37.40 3.02
N TYR A 555 -0.81 36.27 2.90
CA TYR A 555 -1.16 35.02 3.59
C TYR A 555 -0.83 35.07 5.09
N LYS A 556 0.24 35.77 5.49
CA LYS A 556 0.65 35.93 6.89
C LYS A 556 -0.43 36.55 7.79
N LYS A 557 -1.34 37.37 7.25
CA LYS A 557 -2.37 38.06 8.04
C LYS A 557 -3.31 37.10 8.77
N ASN A 558 -3.57 35.94 8.16
CA ASN A 558 -4.50 34.93 8.68
C ASN A 558 -3.78 33.67 9.17
N ASN A 559 -2.45 33.68 9.23
CA ASN A 559 -1.62 32.54 9.59
C ASN A 559 -1.09 32.69 11.02
N PHE A 560 -0.96 31.58 11.74
CA PHE A 560 -0.33 31.57 13.06
C PHE A 560 1.19 31.80 12.92
N ASN A 561 1.82 31.18 11.92
CA ASN A 561 3.18 31.51 11.56
C ASN A 561 3.25 32.75 10.63
N ASP A 562 3.52 33.90 11.24
CA ASP A 562 3.78 35.19 10.58
C ASP A 562 5.21 35.31 9.99
N GLU A 563 6.08 34.33 10.24
CA GLU A 563 7.47 34.29 9.74
C GLU A 563 7.62 33.41 8.49
N ALA A 564 6.61 32.58 8.18
CA ALA A 564 6.61 31.65 7.05
C ALA A 564 6.87 32.34 5.70
N THR A 565 7.66 31.69 4.86
CA THR A 565 7.93 32.12 3.48
C THR A 565 7.67 31.03 2.46
N ASN A 566 7.29 29.83 2.88
CA ASN A 566 7.01 28.71 2.00
C ASN A 566 5.49 28.51 1.82
N LEU A 567 5.03 28.35 0.57
CA LEU A 567 3.61 28.19 0.26
C LEU A 567 2.98 26.94 0.91
N ALA A 568 3.73 25.85 1.02
CA ALA A 568 3.24 24.62 1.65
C ALA A 568 2.85 24.79 3.11
N GLU A 569 3.55 25.69 3.82
CA GLU A 569 3.25 26.02 5.21
C GLU A 569 1.86 26.64 5.34
N PHE A 570 1.54 27.63 4.50
CA PHE A 570 0.24 28.29 4.50
C PHE A 570 -0.90 27.33 4.14
N PHE A 571 -0.65 26.40 3.21
CA PHE A 571 -1.59 25.33 2.86
C PHE A 571 -1.87 24.43 4.06
N LEU A 572 -0.82 24.01 4.78
CA LEU A 572 -0.93 23.16 5.96
C LEU A 572 -1.78 23.82 7.05
N GLU A 573 -1.46 25.05 7.42
CA GLU A 573 -2.22 25.73 8.47
C GLU A 573 -3.68 25.97 8.08
N LYS A 574 -3.95 26.37 6.82
CA LYS A 574 -5.33 26.51 6.34
C LYS A 574 -6.09 25.19 6.40
N ALA A 575 -5.47 24.09 5.98
CA ALA A 575 -6.10 22.77 6.03
C ALA A 575 -6.41 22.31 7.46
N VAL A 576 -5.48 22.53 8.40
CA VAL A 576 -5.70 22.22 9.82
C VAL A 576 -6.86 23.03 10.41
N ARG A 577 -7.09 24.26 9.94
CA ARG A 577 -8.24 25.07 10.39
C ARG A 577 -9.58 24.62 9.79
N SER A 578 -9.58 23.86 8.70
CA SER A 578 -10.76 23.66 7.84
C SER A 578 -11.10 22.19 7.54
N ALA A 579 -10.46 21.24 8.22
CA ALA A 579 -10.72 19.82 8.07
C ALA A 579 -10.74 19.08 9.40
N ASP A 580 -11.40 17.92 9.47
CA ASP A 580 -11.29 17.00 10.61
C ASP A 580 -10.00 16.17 10.58
N TYR A 581 -9.58 15.76 9.38
CA TYR A 581 -8.35 15.03 9.12
C TYR A 581 -7.54 15.71 8.01
N ILE A 582 -6.22 15.68 8.16
CA ILE A 582 -5.28 16.29 7.23
C ILE A 582 -4.18 15.27 6.94
N SER A 583 -3.84 15.09 5.66
CA SER A 583 -2.66 14.32 5.24
C SER A 583 -1.90 15.10 4.17
N MET A 584 -0.83 15.76 4.56
CA MET A 584 -0.06 16.62 3.64
C MET A 584 1.40 16.22 3.55
N ILE A 585 1.89 16.17 2.30
CA ILE A 585 3.32 16.02 2.02
C ILE A 585 4.00 17.37 2.27
N MET A 586 4.92 17.39 3.23
CA MET A 586 5.65 18.58 3.66
C MET A 586 7.15 18.40 3.47
N PRO A 587 7.91 19.48 3.22
CA PRO A 587 9.35 19.43 3.30
C PRO A 587 9.80 19.00 4.71
N LYS A 588 10.73 18.04 4.81
CA LYS A 588 11.22 17.49 6.09
C LYS A 588 11.88 18.55 6.98
N ASN A 589 12.28 19.69 6.40
CA ASN A 589 12.87 20.80 7.13
C ASN A 589 11.88 21.49 8.11
N ILE A 590 10.57 21.22 7.98
CA ILE A 590 9.52 21.62 8.95
C ILE A 590 9.82 21.11 10.37
N LEU A 591 10.55 20.00 10.48
CA LEU A 591 10.88 19.39 11.77
C LEU A 591 11.83 20.25 12.60
N ASN A 592 12.78 20.98 11.98
CA ASN A 592 13.93 21.55 12.69
C ASN A 592 14.34 22.97 12.30
N THR A 593 13.84 23.51 11.19
CA THR A 593 14.24 24.85 10.74
C THR A 593 13.59 25.93 11.62
N PRO A 594 14.30 27.04 11.95
CA PRO A 594 13.73 28.14 12.73
C PRO A 594 12.41 28.68 12.19
N GLU A 595 12.31 28.82 10.86
CA GLU A 595 11.13 29.36 10.15
C GLU A 595 9.84 28.63 10.54
N TYR A 596 9.89 27.33 10.83
CA TYR A 596 8.71 26.53 11.18
C TYR A 596 8.47 26.40 12.68
N TYR A 597 9.16 27.17 13.53
CA TYR A 597 8.96 27.09 14.98
C TYR A 597 7.51 27.39 15.38
N LYS A 598 6.93 28.48 14.85
CA LYS A 598 5.53 28.83 15.10
C LYS A 598 4.57 27.80 14.52
N THR A 599 4.85 27.27 13.31
CA THR A 599 4.05 26.18 12.74
C THR A 599 4.05 24.95 13.66
N ARG A 600 5.19 24.53 14.21
CA ARG A 600 5.25 23.39 15.15
C ARG A 600 4.43 23.63 16.42
N LEU A 601 4.50 24.84 17.00
CA LEU A 601 3.67 25.21 18.15
C LEU A 601 2.17 25.15 17.81
N PHE A 602 1.78 25.63 16.63
CA PHE A 602 0.41 25.52 16.15
C PHE A 602 -0.04 24.07 15.99
N LEU A 603 0.80 23.20 15.42
CA LEU A 603 0.49 21.78 15.22
C LEU A 603 0.36 21.00 16.54
N GLU A 604 1.08 21.39 17.60
CA GLU A 604 0.95 20.79 18.95
C GLU A 604 -0.45 20.99 19.56
N GLU A 605 -1.20 21.98 19.08
CA GLU A 605 -2.60 22.19 19.46
C GLU A 605 -3.56 21.15 18.85
N TYR A 606 -3.08 20.27 17.98
CA TYR A 606 -3.86 19.22 17.33
C TYR A 606 -3.23 17.83 17.53
N ASP A 607 -3.92 16.79 17.07
CA ASP A 607 -3.44 15.41 17.15
C ASP A 607 -2.61 15.07 15.90
N VAL A 608 -1.29 15.30 15.94
CA VAL A 608 -0.35 14.73 14.95
C VAL A 608 -0.21 13.22 15.23
N TYR A 609 -1.03 12.40 14.59
CA TYR A 609 -1.10 10.97 14.87
C TYR A 609 -0.14 10.13 14.02
N GLY A 610 0.32 10.66 12.87
CA GLY A 610 1.22 9.95 11.96
C GLY A 610 2.25 10.84 11.28
N ILE A 611 3.48 10.33 11.14
CA ILE A 611 4.56 10.93 10.34
C ILE A 611 5.20 9.84 9.48
N VAL A 612 5.16 10.01 8.16
CA VAL A 612 5.85 9.11 7.21
C VAL A 612 7.02 9.84 6.59
N ASP A 613 8.24 9.42 6.89
CA ASP A 613 9.48 9.97 6.33
C ASP A 613 9.90 9.22 5.06
N PHE A 614 9.72 9.91 3.93
CA PHE A 614 10.12 9.42 2.62
C PHE A 614 11.61 9.62 2.37
N GLY A 615 12.29 10.47 3.13
CA GLY A 615 13.67 10.90 2.91
C GLY A 615 13.87 11.36 1.46
N GLU A 616 14.92 10.87 0.81
CA GLU A 616 15.23 11.15 -0.60
C GLU A 616 14.40 10.31 -1.60
N LYS A 617 13.62 9.31 -1.13
CA LYS A 617 12.75 8.53 -2.02
C LYS A 617 11.48 9.29 -2.44
N GLY A 618 11.21 10.45 -1.81
CA GLY A 618 10.02 11.27 -2.04
C GLY A 618 9.86 11.75 -3.48
N PHE A 619 10.90 12.32 -4.07
CA PHE A 619 10.82 12.89 -5.41
C PHE A 619 12.10 12.59 -6.19
N LYS A 620 11.99 11.80 -7.27
CA LYS A 620 13.15 11.49 -8.11
C LYS A 620 13.63 12.76 -8.83
N GLY A 621 14.93 13.00 -8.80
CA GLY A 621 15.54 14.15 -9.48
C GLY A 621 15.39 15.49 -8.77
N VAL A 622 14.69 15.55 -7.63
CA VAL A 622 14.55 16.77 -6.83
C VAL A 622 15.32 16.63 -5.53
N LEU A 623 16.17 17.62 -5.22
CA LEU A 623 17.01 17.63 -4.02
C LEU A 623 16.23 18.11 -2.77
N VAL A 624 15.12 17.45 -2.47
CA VAL A 624 14.29 17.74 -1.29
C VAL A 624 13.99 16.46 -0.51
N GLU A 625 14.09 16.52 0.81
CA GLU A 625 13.59 15.47 1.70
C GLU A 625 12.18 15.81 2.14
N THR A 626 11.28 14.83 2.14
CA THR A 626 9.86 15.04 2.41
C THR A 626 9.31 14.07 3.42
N ILE A 627 8.27 14.51 4.11
CA ILE A 627 7.50 13.72 5.06
C ILE A 627 6.02 13.90 4.77
N ASN A 628 5.16 12.93 5.09
CA ASN A 628 3.73 13.15 5.21
C ASN A 628 3.38 13.40 6.68
N LEU A 629 2.64 14.47 6.96
CA LEU A 629 2.06 14.74 8.26
C LEU A 629 0.57 14.36 8.24
N ALA A 630 0.21 13.44 9.12
CA ALA A 630 -1.17 13.02 9.33
C ALA A 630 -1.69 13.61 10.65
N ILE A 631 -2.72 14.45 10.57
CA ILE A 631 -3.22 15.28 11.66
C ILE A 631 -4.72 15.09 11.80
N LYS A 632 -5.20 15.02 13.05
CA LYS A 632 -6.61 14.98 13.42
C LYS A 632 -6.92 16.20 14.28
N THR A 633 -8.00 16.91 13.97
CA THR A 633 -8.39 18.15 14.66
C THR A 633 -9.58 17.99 15.60
N ILE A 634 -10.15 16.79 15.67
CA ILE A 634 -11.27 16.45 16.55
C ILE A 634 -10.74 16.32 18.00
N LYS A 635 -11.58 16.59 19.00
CA LYS A 635 -11.20 16.79 20.43
C LYS A 635 -10.39 15.66 21.08
N ASP A 636 -10.44 14.43 20.56
CA ASP A 636 -9.72 13.29 21.12
C ASP A 636 -8.27 13.23 20.61
N LYS A 637 -7.34 13.76 21.41
CA LYS A 637 -5.90 13.68 21.18
C LYS A 637 -5.32 12.39 21.77
N ALA A 638 -4.69 11.56 20.95
CA ALA A 638 -3.85 10.47 21.44
C ALA A 638 -2.57 11.00 22.11
N ASP A 639 -1.99 10.27 23.06
CA ASP A 639 -0.68 10.61 23.63
C ASP A 639 0.49 10.17 22.74
N SER A 640 0.24 9.28 21.78
CA SER A 640 1.25 8.68 20.92
C SER A 640 1.10 9.08 19.46
N VAL A 641 2.20 8.96 18.72
CA VAL A 641 2.33 9.23 17.29
C VAL A 641 3.11 8.09 16.63
N LYS A 642 2.65 7.66 15.46
CA LYS A 642 3.32 6.65 14.63
C LYS A 642 4.32 7.34 13.71
N VAL A 643 5.59 6.94 13.77
CA VAL A 643 6.66 7.46 12.91
C VAL A 643 7.21 6.32 12.05
N ARG A 644 7.11 6.45 10.73
CA ARG A 644 7.59 5.47 9.74
C ARG A 644 8.70 6.06 8.90
N SER A 645 9.78 5.32 8.66
CA SER A 645 10.84 5.72 7.73
C SER A 645 10.99 4.72 6.60
N LEU A 646 10.68 5.13 5.37
CA LEU A 646 10.75 4.25 4.20
C LEU A 646 12.18 4.03 3.71
N THR A 647 13.09 4.96 4.02
CA THR A 647 14.51 4.84 3.67
C THR A 647 15.23 3.89 4.61
N ARG A 648 14.81 3.81 5.87
CA ARG A 648 15.44 3.00 6.91
C ARG A 648 14.67 1.73 7.27
N ASN A 649 13.46 1.56 6.74
CA ASN A 649 12.54 0.47 7.04
C ASN A 649 12.28 0.30 8.55
N ILE A 650 12.03 1.42 9.24
CA ILE A 650 11.74 1.45 10.68
C ILE A 650 10.36 2.05 10.94
N THR A 651 9.66 1.52 11.94
CA THR A 651 8.40 2.05 12.46
C THR A 651 8.49 2.18 13.96
N TYR A 652 8.13 3.35 14.48
CA TYR A 652 8.06 3.63 15.92
C TYR A 652 6.67 4.11 16.31
N HIS A 653 6.26 3.77 17.53
CA HIS A 653 5.14 4.38 18.22
C HIS A 653 5.71 5.13 19.42
N GLN A 654 5.69 6.45 19.37
CA GLN A 654 6.37 7.30 20.35
C GLN A 654 5.37 8.20 21.08
N SER A 655 5.68 8.58 22.32
CA SER A 655 4.91 9.61 23.01
C SER A 655 5.18 10.97 22.38
N LYS A 656 4.12 11.76 22.14
CA LYS A 656 4.23 13.13 21.61
C LYS A 656 5.03 14.03 22.54
N LYS A 657 4.79 13.93 23.86
CA LYS A 657 5.55 14.68 24.88
C LYS A 657 7.04 14.37 24.83
N TYR A 658 7.41 13.19 24.36
CA TYR A 658 8.79 12.73 24.27
C TYR A 658 9.50 13.26 23.02
N ILE A 659 8.89 13.12 21.83
CA ILE A 659 9.52 13.52 20.56
C ILE A 659 9.26 14.98 20.16
N PHE A 660 8.19 15.61 20.69
CA PHE A 660 7.86 17.03 20.53
C PHE A 660 8.19 17.82 21.82
N SER A 661 9.16 17.34 22.61
CA SER A 661 9.55 17.99 23.86
C SER A 661 10.04 19.42 23.62
N LYS A 662 9.53 20.35 24.42
CA LYS A 662 9.93 21.77 24.43
C LYS A 662 11.33 21.99 25.03
N ASP A 663 11.91 20.97 25.66
CA ASP A 663 13.29 21.00 26.19
C ASP A 663 14.33 20.85 25.06
N LEU A 664 13.90 20.38 23.90
CA LEU A 664 14.73 20.22 22.71
C LEU A 664 14.55 21.42 21.77
N PRO A 665 15.56 21.76 20.94
CA PRO A 665 15.48 22.91 20.03
C PRO A 665 14.42 22.74 18.94
N TYR A 666 13.96 21.50 18.71
CA TYR A 666 12.95 21.14 17.73
C TYR A 666 12.49 19.67 17.91
N TRP A 667 11.52 19.24 17.09
CA TRP A 667 11.00 17.88 17.11
C TRP A 667 12.06 16.86 16.69
N VAL A 668 12.34 15.87 17.54
CA VAL A 668 13.29 14.77 17.26
C VAL A 668 12.51 13.47 17.13
N ILE A 669 12.05 13.17 15.91
CA ILE A 669 11.06 12.10 15.65
C ILE A 669 11.63 10.68 15.79
N TYR A 670 12.95 10.55 15.81
CA TYR A 670 13.66 9.27 15.99
C TYR A 670 14.28 9.09 17.38
N ARG A 671 13.88 9.93 18.35
CA ARG A 671 14.39 9.88 19.73
C ARG A 671 14.19 8.49 20.34
N ASN A 672 15.22 7.99 21.02
CA ASN A 672 15.22 6.67 21.64
C ASN A 672 16.11 6.67 22.90
N ALA A 673 16.22 5.52 23.57
CA ALA A 673 17.00 5.38 24.80
C ALA A 673 18.49 5.75 24.62
N GLN A 674 19.12 5.37 23.50
CA GLN A 674 20.52 5.73 23.21
C GLN A 674 20.69 7.25 23.08
N PHE A 675 19.71 7.93 22.47
CA PHE A 675 19.70 9.38 22.41
C PHE A 675 19.63 9.99 23.81
N ASP A 676 18.75 9.48 24.66
CA ASP A 676 18.57 9.99 26.03
C ASP A 676 19.81 9.80 26.90
N ASP A 677 20.51 8.68 26.75
CA ASP A 677 21.74 8.41 27.48
C ASP A 677 22.82 9.48 27.21
N VAL A 678 23.01 9.84 25.94
CA VAL A 678 23.95 10.91 25.56
C VAL A 678 23.40 12.26 26.01
N PHE A 679 22.10 12.50 25.86
CA PHE A 679 21.46 13.75 26.26
C PHE A 679 21.60 14.04 27.76
N ALA A 680 21.46 13.01 28.60
CA ALA A 680 21.64 13.13 30.04
C ALA A 680 23.09 13.48 30.44
N LYS A 681 24.09 13.00 29.68
CA LYS A 681 25.52 13.20 29.95
C LYS A 681 26.07 14.56 29.51
N MET A 682 25.31 15.35 28.74
CA MET A 682 25.82 16.58 28.10
C MET A 682 25.07 17.86 28.52
N ASP A 683 25.80 18.97 28.53
CA ASP A 683 25.29 20.33 28.62
C ASP A 683 25.27 20.96 27.22
N PHE A 684 24.09 20.99 26.59
CA PHE A 684 23.87 21.51 25.23
C PHE A 684 23.53 23.01 25.21
N GLY A 685 23.45 23.58 24.00
CA GLY A 685 23.06 24.98 23.81
C GLY A 685 24.14 26.00 24.16
N ILE A 686 25.39 25.57 24.33
CA ILE A 686 26.52 26.39 24.80
C ILE A 686 27.23 27.18 23.69
N PHE A 687 26.93 26.90 22.42
CA PHE A 687 27.53 27.57 21.26
C PHE A 687 26.50 28.35 20.42
N ASP A 688 26.91 29.52 19.96
CA ASP A 688 26.44 30.12 18.70
C ASP A 688 27.30 29.62 17.54
N VAL A 689 26.93 29.98 16.32
CA VAL A 689 27.67 29.54 15.13
C VAL A 689 27.82 30.67 14.11
N PHE A 690 28.99 30.72 13.50
CA PHE A 690 29.24 31.45 12.27
C PHE A 690 29.67 30.48 11.18
N ARG A 691 29.08 30.63 9.99
CA ARG A 691 29.47 29.90 8.80
C ARG A 691 29.75 30.89 7.71
N ASP A 692 30.99 30.89 7.22
CA ASP A 692 31.36 31.77 6.13
C ASP A 692 30.67 31.36 4.82
N ARG A 693 30.21 32.35 4.06
CA ARG A 693 29.64 32.17 2.72
C ARG A 693 30.39 32.99 1.67
N GLN A 694 31.39 33.77 2.07
CA GLN A 694 32.10 34.71 1.21
C GLN A 694 33.31 34.04 0.53
N ILE A 695 33.98 33.12 1.21
CA ILE A 695 35.06 32.30 0.68
C ILE A 695 34.49 31.07 -0.01
N THR A 696 34.86 30.91 -1.28
CA THR A 696 34.43 29.86 -2.20
C THR A 696 35.64 29.34 -2.96
N ASN A 697 35.49 28.24 -3.70
CA ASN A 697 36.60 27.71 -4.50
C ASN A 697 36.98 28.64 -5.66
N SER A 698 36.14 29.58 -6.08
CA SER A 698 36.43 30.49 -7.19
C SER A 698 37.21 31.74 -6.78
N ASN A 699 37.30 32.04 -5.49
CA ASN A 699 38.04 33.20 -4.96
C ASN A 699 39.13 32.81 -3.95
N SER A 700 39.55 31.54 -3.95
CA SER A 700 40.71 31.01 -3.24
C SER A 700 41.60 30.24 -4.20
N GLU A 701 42.91 30.26 -3.98
CA GLU A 701 43.93 29.61 -4.80
C GLU A 701 44.36 28.28 -4.17
N LEU A 702 44.72 27.26 -4.97
CA LEU A 702 45.21 25.97 -4.46
C LEU A 702 46.72 25.97 -4.15
N GLN A 703 47.42 27.00 -4.61
CA GLN A 703 48.84 27.20 -4.38
C GLN A 703 49.05 28.45 -3.54
N LEU A 704 50.07 28.42 -2.69
CA LEU A 704 50.53 29.60 -1.98
C LEU A 704 51.28 30.48 -2.99
N ASN A 705 50.69 31.62 -3.37
CA ASN A 705 51.25 32.47 -4.42
C ASN A 705 52.10 33.60 -3.83
N ASN A 706 51.74 34.12 -2.66
CA ASN A 706 52.45 35.16 -1.93
C ASN A 706 52.69 34.78 -0.46
N ASN A 707 53.70 35.39 0.17
CA ASN A 707 54.00 35.18 1.60
C ASN A 707 52.89 35.71 2.53
N ASP A 708 52.07 36.65 2.06
CA ASP A 708 50.96 37.24 2.82
C ASP A 708 49.62 36.52 2.57
N ASP A 709 49.62 35.40 1.82
CA ASP A 709 48.42 34.62 1.60
C ASP A 709 48.04 33.84 2.87
N ILE A 710 46.77 33.94 3.26
CA ILE A 710 46.24 33.28 4.45
C ILE A 710 45.65 31.93 4.07
N ARG A 711 46.01 30.90 4.83
CA ARG A 711 45.47 29.55 4.65
C ARG A 711 43.97 29.49 4.96
N VAL A 712 43.21 28.88 4.06
CA VAL A 712 41.78 28.61 4.17
C VAL A 712 41.57 27.14 4.56
N LEU A 713 41.16 26.89 5.80
CA LEU A 713 40.79 25.56 6.24
C LEU A 713 39.40 25.16 5.71
N LYS A 714 39.31 23.91 5.25
CA LYS A 714 38.08 23.26 4.77
C LYS A 714 37.82 21.97 5.54
N SER A 715 36.64 21.38 5.38
CA SER A 715 36.18 20.25 6.17
C SER A 715 37.13 19.05 6.20
N ARG A 716 37.82 18.74 5.10
CA ARG A 716 38.77 17.61 5.05
C ARG A 716 40.13 17.93 5.68
N ASN A 717 40.45 19.20 5.92
CA ASN A 717 41.68 19.57 6.62
C ASN A 717 41.62 19.23 8.12
N ILE A 718 40.43 18.93 8.67
CA ILE A 718 40.31 18.47 10.06
C ILE A 718 40.29 16.94 10.06
N SER A 719 41.24 16.33 10.75
CA SER A 719 41.33 14.87 10.96
C SER A 719 40.01 14.27 11.47
N ASP A 720 39.78 12.97 11.26
CA ASP A 720 38.50 12.32 11.63
C ASP A 720 38.22 12.35 13.14
N ASP A 721 39.27 12.41 13.95
CA ASP A 721 39.20 12.56 15.41
C ASP A 721 39.17 14.02 15.88
N GLY A 722 39.43 14.99 15.01
CA GLY A 722 39.43 16.43 15.31
C GLY A 722 40.68 16.92 16.05
N LYS A 723 41.78 16.16 16.06
CA LYS A 723 43.00 16.51 16.79
C LYS A 723 44.02 17.26 15.96
N GLU A 724 44.07 17.02 14.66
CA GLU A 724 45.14 17.51 13.78
C GLU A 724 44.59 18.22 12.55
N ILE A 725 45.41 19.14 12.03
CA ILE A 725 45.21 19.70 10.70
C ILE A 725 46.00 18.86 9.72
N VAL A 726 45.29 18.36 8.71
CA VAL A 726 45.85 17.54 7.65
C VAL A 726 46.08 18.40 6.42
N ASP A 727 47.31 18.39 5.94
CA ASP A 727 47.69 18.97 4.66
C ASP A 727 47.30 18.01 3.54
N ILE A 728 46.49 18.48 2.58
CA ILE A 728 45.96 17.63 1.51
C ILE A 728 46.38 18.23 0.16
N PRO A 729 47.26 17.53 -0.59
CA PRO A 729 47.67 17.97 -1.93
C PRO A 729 46.45 18.19 -2.84
N ASN A 730 46.46 19.29 -3.60
CA ASN A 730 45.37 19.70 -4.51
C ASN A 730 44.00 19.92 -3.84
N TYR A 731 43.98 20.09 -2.52
CA TYR A 731 42.78 20.46 -1.77
C TYR A 731 43.04 21.66 -0.88
N ASP A 732 44.23 21.81 -0.31
CA ASP A 732 44.58 22.99 0.47
C ASP A 732 44.35 24.28 -0.34
N ALA A 733 43.90 25.32 0.34
CA ALA A 733 43.52 26.57 -0.29
C ALA A 733 44.04 27.78 0.48
N TYR A 734 44.29 28.86 -0.25
CA TYR A 734 44.87 30.10 0.25
C TYR A 734 44.11 31.30 -0.33
N ILE A 735 44.05 32.41 0.41
CA ILE A 735 43.41 33.65 -0.01
C ILE A 735 44.28 34.84 0.40
N SER A 736 44.42 35.82 -0.48
CA SER A 736 45.25 36.98 -0.16
C SER A 736 44.69 37.77 1.03
N GLN A 737 45.58 38.26 1.89
CA GLN A 737 45.21 39.01 3.08
C GLN A 737 44.34 40.24 2.77
N GLU A 738 44.65 40.96 1.69
CA GLU A 738 43.85 42.08 1.21
C GLU A 738 42.38 41.68 0.97
N LYS A 739 42.14 40.59 0.22
CA LYS A 739 40.79 40.13 -0.11
C LYS A 739 40.03 39.68 1.13
N VAL A 740 40.65 38.88 2.00
CA VAL A 740 39.94 38.33 3.15
C VAL A 740 39.70 39.36 4.24
N SER A 741 40.52 40.42 4.36
CA SER A 741 40.34 41.50 5.35
C SER A 741 38.97 42.20 5.26
N GLN A 742 38.35 42.16 4.09
CA GLN A 742 37.02 42.72 3.81
C GLN A 742 35.87 41.72 4.10
N MET A 743 36.18 40.49 4.49
CA MET A 743 35.21 39.42 4.73
C MET A 743 34.92 39.23 6.22
N THR A 744 33.69 38.85 6.55
CA THR A 744 33.23 38.71 7.94
C THR A 744 34.04 37.66 8.72
N THR A 745 34.54 36.63 8.04
CA THR A 745 35.33 35.54 8.64
C THR A 745 36.68 36.03 9.19
N PHE A 746 37.21 37.15 8.68
CA PHE A 746 38.51 37.69 9.09
C PHE A 746 38.59 38.06 10.56
N LYS A 747 37.47 38.46 11.17
CA LYS A 747 37.40 38.78 12.60
C LYS A 747 37.81 37.60 13.51
N TYR A 748 37.78 36.36 12.99
CA TYR A 748 38.17 35.16 13.72
C TYR A 748 39.60 34.69 13.43
N ILE A 749 40.37 35.38 12.58
CA ILE A 749 41.69 34.90 12.12
C ILE A 749 42.64 34.53 13.27
N ASN A 750 42.68 35.35 14.31
CA ASN A 750 43.53 35.16 15.49
C ASN A 750 42.71 34.85 16.76
N ASP A 751 41.42 34.56 16.61
CA ASP A 751 40.56 34.19 17.73
C ASP A 751 40.74 32.70 18.06
N ASN A 752 41.40 32.42 19.18
CA ASN A 752 41.65 31.06 19.68
C ASN A 752 40.58 30.60 20.71
N SER A 753 39.56 31.42 20.97
CA SER A 753 38.45 31.10 21.88
C SER A 753 37.35 30.29 21.20
N VAL A 754 37.33 30.30 19.86
CA VAL A 754 36.33 29.60 19.03
C VAL A 754 36.81 28.21 18.59
N TYR A 755 35.85 27.39 18.18
CA TYR A 755 36.09 26.02 17.73
C TYR A 755 35.66 25.83 16.28
N LEU A 756 36.24 24.86 15.59
CA LEU A 756 35.86 24.46 14.25
C LEU A 756 35.13 23.12 14.27
N ALA A 757 34.04 23.04 13.51
CA ALA A 757 33.31 21.80 13.27
C ALA A 757 33.02 21.63 11.77
N PRO A 758 33.23 20.44 11.19
CA PRO A 758 32.83 20.13 9.82
C PRO A 758 31.33 20.30 9.62
N ASN A 759 31.00 21.10 8.61
CA ASN A 759 29.62 21.31 8.20
C ASN A 759 29.17 20.21 7.22
N MET A 760 27.85 19.98 7.09
CA MET A 760 27.27 19.00 6.15
C MET A 760 27.77 17.55 6.36
N SER A 761 27.94 17.13 7.62
CA SER A 761 28.57 15.84 7.95
C SER A 761 27.90 15.16 9.14
N TYR A 762 27.72 13.83 9.04
CA TYR A 762 27.40 12.95 10.17
C TYR A 762 28.62 12.39 10.90
N LYS A 763 29.79 12.96 10.63
CA LYS A 763 31.02 12.75 11.38
C LYS A 763 31.38 14.05 12.11
N PRO A 764 30.60 14.44 13.14
CA PRO A 764 30.95 15.56 14.00
C PRO A 764 32.33 15.33 14.61
N ARG A 765 33.10 16.42 14.71
CA ARG A 765 34.37 16.51 15.42
C ARG A 765 34.63 17.99 15.66
N VAL A 766 35.30 18.30 16.76
CA VAL A 766 35.47 19.67 17.22
C VAL A 766 36.92 19.91 17.58
N MET A 767 37.54 20.90 16.95
CA MET A 767 38.90 21.33 17.26
C MET A 767 38.93 22.79 17.69
N LYS A 768 39.93 23.19 18.50
CA LYS A 768 40.19 24.62 18.71
C LYS A 768 40.65 25.24 17.40
N LYS A 769 40.16 26.43 17.08
CA LYS A 769 40.59 27.13 15.87
C LYS A 769 42.05 27.57 16.02
N PRO A 770 42.96 27.25 15.08
CA PRO A 770 44.30 27.81 15.07
C PRO A 770 44.30 29.30 14.75
N THR A 771 45.34 30.00 15.19
CA THR A 771 45.62 31.40 14.81
C THR A 771 46.19 31.49 13.40
N GLY A 772 46.04 32.64 12.74
CA GLY A 772 46.62 32.88 11.41
C GLY A 772 45.92 32.16 10.25
N VAL A 773 44.74 31.59 10.46
CA VAL A 773 43.96 30.87 9.43
C VAL A 773 42.51 31.33 9.40
N VAL A 774 41.86 31.20 8.24
CA VAL A 774 40.42 31.42 8.05
C VAL A 774 39.74 30.14 7.58
N THR A 775 38.41 30.14 7.53
CA THR A 775 37.63 28.99 7.06
C THR A 775 36.63 29.38 5.98
N ASN A 776 36.34 28.46 5.06
CA ASN A 776 35.21 28.60 4.15
C ASN A 776 33.93 27.95 4.71
N GLY A 777 32.84 27.99 3.94
CA GLY A 777 31.53 27.45 4.34
C GLY A 777 31.42 25.93 4.54
N SER A 778 32.49 25.16 4.35
CA SER A 778 32.55 23.73 4.69
C SER A 778 32.89 23.48 6.17
N LEU A 779 33.36 24.50 6.89
CA LEU A 779 33.55 24.48 8.34
C LEU A 779 32.62 25.51 8.98
N ALA A 780 32.06 25.14 10.12
CA ALA A 780 31.35 26.03 11.02
C ALA A 780 32.31 26.47 12.14
N ILE A 781 32.30 27.76 12.46
CA ILE A 781 32.96 28.31 13.63
C ILE A 781 31.94 28.30 14.77
N LEU A 782 32.18 27.47 15.78
CA LEU A 782 31.38 27.40 17.01
C LEU A 782 31.89 28.45 18.00
N ILE A 783 31.00 29.35 18.40
CA ILE A 783 31.31 30.53 19.22
C ILE A 783 30.72 30.30 20.61
N PRO A 784 31.53 30.17 21.68
CA PRO A 784 31.00 29.98 23.04
C PRO A 784 30.08 31.14 23.47
N LYS A 785 28.89 30.83 24.01
CA LYS A 785 27.94 31.84 24.53
C LYS A 785 28.33 32.42 25.91
N LYS A 786 29.32 31.83 26.58
CA LYS A 786 29.86 32.19 27.90
C LYS A 786 31.39 31.93 27.88
N ASN A 787 32.12 32.24 28.96
CA ASN A 787 33.52 31.83 29.14
C ASN A 787 33.68 30.31 29.33
N ILE A 788 33.26 29.53 28.32
CA ILE A 788 33.32 28.07 28.31
C ILE A 788 34.48 27.67 27.39
N SER A 789 35.42 26.91 27.96
CA SER A 789 36.46 26.22 27.18
C SER A 789 36.27 24.71 27.34
N LEU A 790 36.20 23.99 26.21
CA LEU A 790 36.11 22.54 26.22
C LEU A 790 37.45 21.92 26.63
N THR A 791 37.41 20.85 27.42
CA THR A 791 38.58 19.99 27.68
C THR A 791 38.92 19.15 26.45
N GLU A 792 40.11 18.53 26.42
CA GLU A 792 40.47 17.60 25.34
C GLU A 792 39.54 16.38 25.30
N GLN A 793 39.17 15.85 26.46
CA GLN A 793 38.21 14.75 26.57
C GLN A 793 36.85 15.13 25.97
N GLN A 794 36.34 16.33 26.28
CA GLN A 794 35.07 16.82 25.73
C GLN A 794 35.13 16.99 24.21
N ARG A 795 36.24 17.52 23.68
CA ARG A 795 36.44 17.63 22.22
C ARG A 795 36.54 16.28 21.53
N SER A 796 37.26 15.33 22.13
CA SER A 796 37.44 13.99 21.57
C SER A 796 36.14 13.17 21.59
N TYR A 797 35.18 13.49 22.47
CA TYR A 797 33.91 12.78 22.54
C TYR A 797 33.08 12.92 21.26
N PHE A 798 33.12 14.08 20.60
CA PHE A 798 32.34 14.36 19.39
C PHE A 798 32.64 13.38 18.24
N SER A 799 33.87 12.86 18.15
CA SER A 799 34.28 11.95 17.08
C SER A 799 34.03 10.47 17.41
N THR A 800 33.51 10.14 18.59
CA THR A 800 33.17 8.76 18.98
C THR A 800 31.97 8.22 18.21
N ASN A 801 31.87 6.89 18.11
CA ASN A 801 30.71 6.25 17.48
C ASN A 801 29.41 6.53 18.24
N GLU A 802 29.44 6.52 19.59
CA GLU A 802 28.29 6.85 20.45
C GLU A 802 27.72 8.24 20.09
N TYR A 803 28.60 9.25 20.01
CA TYR A 803 28.16 10.60 19.68
C TYR A 803 27.70 10.74 18.21
N ARG A 804 28.34 10.02 17.28
CA ARG A 804 27.92 10.01 15.85
C ARG A 804 26.50 9.46 15.69
N GLU A 805 26.18 8.37 16.38
CA GLU A 805 24.83 7.79 16.40
C GLU A 805 23.81 8.74 17.02
N PHE A 806 24.15 9.35 18.16
CA PHE A 806 23.34 10.41 18.79
C PHE A 806 23.08 11.57 17.82
N TYR A 807 24.11 12.10 17.17
CA TYR A 807 24.00 13.25 16.28
C TYR A 807 23.16 12.93 15.04
N GLN A 808 23.20 11.69 14.55
CA GLN A 808 22.30 11.25 13.47
C GLN A 808 20.82 11.33 13.86
N ILE A 809 20.47 10.84 15.05
CA ILE A 809 19.11 10.93 15.61
C ILE A 809 18.74 12.38 15.86
N ALA A 810 19.63 13.16 16.49
CA ALA A 810 19.43 14.57 16.81
C ALA A 810 19.13 15.44 15.57
N ARG A 811 19.63 15.04 14.40
CA ARG A 811 19.37 15.69 13.11
C ARG A 811 18.27 15.00 12.30
N ASN A 812 17.47 14.13 12.90
CA ASN A 812 16.40 13.36 12.26
C ASN A 812 16.83 12.61 10.98
N TYR A 813 18.08 12.12 10.92
CA TYR A 813 18.65 11.49 9.71
C TYR A 813 18.51 12.32 8.42
N GLN A 814 18.41 13.66 8.52
CA GLN A 814 18.40 14.54 7.35
C GLN A 814 19.73 14.51 6.61
N THR A 815 19.71 14.40 5.29
CA THR A 815 20.91 14.45 4.44
C THR A 815 21.05 15.77 3.68
N ARG A 816 19.94 16.48 3.45
CA ARG A 816 19.91 17.74 2.67
C ARG A 816 19.91 18.99 3.54
N SER A 817 19.51 18.85 4.81
CA SER A 817 19.49 19.93 5.81
C SER A 817 20.53 19.73 6.93
N LEU A 818 21.75 19.34 6.56
CA LEU A 818 22.86 19.07 7.51
C LEU A 818 23.70 20.28 7.90
N ASN A 819 23.32 21.47 7.44
CA ASN A 819 24.05 22.66 7.81
C ASN A 819 23.99 22.87 9.33
N ILE A 820 25.14 23.21 9.92
CA ILE A 820 25.22 23.70 11.29
C ILE A 820 24.81 25.18 11.23
N ASP A 821 23.61 25.43 11.72
CA ASP A 821 22.98 26.73 11.85
C ASP A 821 22.71 27.06 13.33
N LYS A 822 22.09 28.20 13.60
CA LYS A 822 21.84 28.67 14.97
C LYS A 822 21.03 27.68 15.81
N THR A 823 20.16 26.91 15.18
CA THR A 823 19.31 25.95 15.88
C THR A 823 20.05 24.65 16.14
N SER A 824 20.77 24.15 15.13
CA SER A 824 21.46 22.88 15.23
C SER A 824 22.84 22.93 15.88
N SER A 825 23.43 24.13 16.05
CA SER A 825 24.58 24.33 16.91
C SER A 825 24.28 23.96 18.38
N TYR A 826 22.99 23.93 18.76
CA TYR A 826 22.54 23.44 20.07
C TYR A 826 23.14 22.09 20.43
N TRP A 827 23.21 21.18 19.45
CA TRP A 827 23.70 19.83 19.68
C TRP A 827 25.18 19.76 19.96
N PHE A 828 25.96 20.82 19.80
CA PHE A 828 27.35 20.83 20.24
C PHE A 828 27.40 21.24 21.71
N GLY A 829 27.64 20.27 22.59
CA GLY A 829 27.61 20.46 24.05
C GLY A 829 28.91 20.08 24.75
N ALA A 830 28.95 20.22 26.07
CA ALA A 830 30.06 19.77 26.90
C ALA A 830 29.65 18.54 27.73
N LEU A 831 30.50 17.53 27.88
CA LEU A 831 30.24 16.46 28.85
C LEU A 831 30.13 17.04 30.26
N LYS A 832 29.08 16.68 30.99
CA LYS A 832 28.92 17.02 32.41
C LYS A 832 30.05 16.37 33.19
N ASN A 833 30.74 17.15 34.01
CA ASN A 833 31.72 16.60 34.94
C ASN A 833 30.99 15.63 35.88
N LYS A 834 31.46 14.39 36.02
CA LYS A 834 30.97 13.49 37.08
C LYS A 834 31.09 14.28 38.39
N ARG A 835 29.96 14.60 39.04
CA ARG A 835 29.99 14.98 40.45
C ARG A 835 30.71 13.82 41.15
N ARG A 836 31.90 14.08 41.67
CA ARG A 836 32.52 13.17 42.62
C ARG A 836 31.53 13.11 43.78
N ASN A 837 30.87 11.96 43.94
CA ASN A 837 30.12 11.66 45.16
C ASN A 837 31.06 11.71 46.36
#